data_AF-A0A9E6F2D6-F1
#
_entry.id   AF-A0A9E6F2D6-F1
#
_cell.length_a   1.000
_cell.length_b   1.000
_cell.length_c   1.000
_cell.angle_alpha   90.00
_cell.angle_beta   90.00
_cell.angle_gamma   90.00
#
_symmetry.space_group_name_H-M   'P 1'
#
loop_
_entity.id
_entity.type
_entity.pdbx_description
1 polymer ?
#
loop_
_entity_poly.entity_id
_entity_poly.type
_entity_poly.pdbx_seq_one_letter_code
_entity_poly.pdbx_strand_id
1 'polypeptide(L)'
;MAKKKFVGITIILSLFLAVLSAGGFLLLRKDKVRWEKLTSLTDRFASKCVPDRSYYTTEPEIKLICIADVSKDSSAPQPSSIDVVIVDRKESNVAQVQASFQGPRTLVPIPISNFPIGDYSAVAIFRDSNGNHLSKSTARFQKLPPAPSTEVKIDYDNEVILVDGKPFFPLGYLIVGRTWSQELMEKISSGGFNCLVRWQNLYGKRPIESLPEIVESLDRAYAAGIKVFEAPFAFGPDFYPTRNAGDLPTDKGGKIRQAILDSIRTPMQLWKDHPAIIGYYGLDEPEPDLYFFTRQIYDRLKTHDPYRLVYATNWQPWEEVSYEVYDVLGRQSYWMPLSNTYPNSTLEVSQPSVQMRMLAERFHRPFIGTPQACWREEVRKITPQEMRCSYYLPIIHGAKGLLVFWYNDEEMHPVEWKAATKIAKELGQLAPILLKKSPPQMIVSSLSNRSENNAAPVPNRPIDILPDFKPIENITTSKVEVPVIQALAKNISDGEIIIVSNSKGTPYHAVFNLSTIVKNTEIRDFFNPSKQYKPNGTTFTDSLEGYAVRVYHIKKSKRTDEDEPVRMSINASPINDLTEHVAISTSQNLLLNASFEEATYFGKPDAWFVNPWTDNPSVNTRIDKCLVKGDAVDGEYAVRSGWWESWENRTFFQVGKQDFSKDYVFSIYLKADRLNVPFTLYFEKPSVQGHRAPETPTVSKKIVVGTEWKRYVLPVPLKEKGLTGEHIFQVSVQANGVCNVLADCAQLEVGLQPTPFKRDTYRATPIDKEYLPTPP
;
A
#
# COMPACT_ATOMS: atom_id res chain seq x y z
N MET A 1 -33.30 72.84 -15.74
CA MET A 1 -31.83 72.65 -15.77
C MET A 1 -31.40 71.23 -15.36
N ALA A 2 -32.05 70.19 -15.89
CA ALA A 2 -31.86 68.79 -15.48
C ALA A 2 -31.64 67.87 -16.69
N LYS A 3 -30.68 68.21 -17.58
CA LYS A 3 -30.24 67.33 -18.68
C LYS A 3 -28.73 67.37 -18.99
N LYS A 4 -27.91 68.07 -18.20
CA LYS A 4 -26.44 68.11 -18.36
C LYS A 4 -25.63 67.44 -17.23
N LYS A 5 -26.28 66.86 -16.21
CA LYS A 5 -25.60 66.13 -15.12
C LYS A 5 -25.60 64.60 -15.26
N PHE A 6 -26.25 64.04 -16.28
CA PHE A 6 -26.35 62.57 -16.44
C PHE A 6 -25.27 61.94 -17.33
N VAL A 7 -24.52 62.73 -18.11
CA VAL A 7 -23.44 62.19 -18.98
C VAL A 7 -22.11 62.08 -18.23
N GLY A 8 -21.86 62.92 -17.22
CA GLY A 8 -20.64 62.88 -16.42
C GLY A 8 -20.57 61.71 -15.43
N ILE A 9 -21.72 61.25 -14.90
CA ILE A 9 -21.76 60.14 -13.93
C ILE A 9 -21.61 58.78 -14.62
N THR A 10 -22.09 58.63 -15.86
CA THR A 10 -21.91 57.38 -16.62
C THR A 10 -20.46 57.18 -17.06
N ILE A 11 -19.75 58.25 -17.45
CA ILE A 11 -18.35 58.15 -17.85
C ILE A 11 -17.45 57.86 -16.64
N ILE A 12 -17.74 58.44 -15.47
CA ILE A 12 -17.00 58.15 -14.24
C ILE A 12 -17.29 56.73 -13.72
N LEU A 13 -18.54 56.24 -13.78
CA LEU A 13 -18.82 54.84 -13.41
C LEU A 13 -18.21 53.84 -14.41
N SER A 14 -18.16 54.16 -15.71
CA SER A 14 -17.50 53.29 -16.70
C SER A 14 -15.98 53.29 -16.56
N LEU A 15 -15.35 54.41 -16.16
CA LEU A 15 -13.92 54.45 -15.84
C LEU A 15 -13.61 53.80 -14.50
N PHE A 16 -14.48 53.89 -13.49
CA PHE A 16 -14.30 53.20 -12.21
C PHE A 16 -14.51 51.68 -12.33
N LEU A 17 -15.46 51.23 -13.18
CA LEU A 17 -15.63 49.82 -13.55
C LEU A 17 -14.54 49.30 -14.49
N ALA A 18 -13.93 50.16 -15.31
CA ALA A 18 -12.75 49.80 -16.12
C ALA A 18 -11.48 49.69 -15.26
N VAL A 19 -11.32 50.52 -14.23
CA VAL A 19 -10.17 50.43 -13.30
C VAL A 19 -10.35 49.30 -12.28
N LEU A 20 -11.56 48.99 -11.84
CA LEU A 20 -11.82 47.77 -11.03
C LEU A 20 -11.77 46.48 -11.84
N SER A 21 -12.06 46.51 -13.14
CA SER A 21 -11.88 45.33 -14.02
C SER A 21 -10.45 45.17 -14.55
N ALA A 22 -9.64 46.23 -14.60
CA ALA A 22 -8.23 46.19 -14.99
C ALA A 22 -7.24 46.04 -13.80
N GLY A 23 -7.65 46.33 -12.56
CA GLY A 23 -6.77 46.33 -11.39
C GLY A 23 -6.88 45.12 -10.44
N GLY A 24 -7.87 44.24 -10.63
CA GLY A 24 -8.13 43.10 -9.72
C GLY A 24 -8.19 41.73 -10.39
N PHE A 25 -7.92 41.64 -11.69
CA PHE A 25 -8.03 40.42 -12.48
C PHE A 25 -6.77 40.11 -13.32
N LEU A 26 -5.65 40.77 -13.01
CA LEU A 26 -4.33 40.50 -13.56
C LEU A 26 -3.58 39.52 -12.63
N LEU A 27 -4.05 38.26 -12.59
CA LEU A 27 -3.22 37.12 -12.16
C LEU A 27 -3.78 35.74 -12.53
N LEU A 28 -5.04 35.61 -12.98
CA LEU A 28 -5.62 34.30 -13.27
C LEU A 28 -6.62 34.33 -14.44
N ARG A 29 -6.14 34.51 -15.67
CA ARG A 29 -6.84 34.00 -16.86
C ARG A 29 -5.86 33.53 -17.92
N LYS A 30 -5.81 32.20 -18.06
CA LYS A 30 -5.78 31.46 -19.32
C LYS A 30 -4.93 32.10 -20.43
N ASP A 31 -3.63 32.15 -20.20
CA ASP A 31 -2.73 31.88 -21.31
C ASP A 31 -2.85 30.39 -21.63
N LYS A 32 -3.85 30.08 -22.47
CA LYS A 32 -3.62 29.11 -23.55
C LYS A 32 -2.49 29.68 -24.40
N VAL A 33 -1.26 29.62 -23.86
CA VAL A 33 -0.06 29.75 -24.67
C VAL A 33 -0.20 28.70 -25.75
N ARG A 34 -0.17 29.16 -26.99
CA ARG A 34 -0.06 28.36 -28.20
C ARG A 34 1.08 27.34 -28.04
N TRP A 35 0.80 26.18 -27.49
CA TRP A 35 1.64 24.98 -27.62
C TRP A 35 1.51 24.34 -29.01
N GLU A 36 0.49 24.75 -29.79
CA GLU A 36 0.19 24.18 -31.11
C GLU A 36 1.01 24.76 -32.28
N LYS A 37 2.00 25.64 -32.03
CA LYS A 37 2.83 26.22 -33.11
C LYS A 37 4.34 26.02 -32.97
N LEU A 38 4.77 25.08 -32.13
CA LEU A 38 6.14 24.55 -32.10
C LEU A 38 6.21 23.04 -32.38
N THR A 39 5.08 22.38 -32.67
CA THR A 39 4.99 20.93 -32.94
C THR A 39 5.03 20.55 -34.41
N SER A 40 5.33 21.46 -35.33
CA SER A 40 5.38 21.18 -36.77
C SER A 40 6.79 21.01 -37.35
N LEU A 41 7.70 20.40 -36.59
CA LEU A 41 8.97 19.83 -37.09
C LEU A 41 9.30 18.55 -36.29
N THR A 42 8.73 17.42 -36.74
CA THR A 42 9.34 16.08 -36.72
C THR A 42 10.10 15.59 -35.45
N ASP A 43 9.40 15.27 -34.36
CA ASP A 43 9.92 14.24 -33.44
C ASP A 43 9.42 12.87 -33.93
N ARG A 44 10.12 12.29 -34.92
CA ARG A 44 9.85 10.91 -35.37
C ARG A 44 10.45 9.85 -34.43
N PHE A 45 11.08 10.29 -33.35
CA PHE A 45 11.91 9.49 -32.46
C PHE A 45 11.61 9.86 -31.00
N ALA A 46 11.15 8.90 -30.20
CA ALA A 46 10.86 9.13 -28.78
C ALA A 46 12.16 9.08 -27.97
N SER A 47 12.47 10.17 -27.27
CA SER A 47 13.61 10.24 -26.35
C SER A 47 13.25 10.96 -25.05
N LYS A 48 13.96 10.61 -23.99
CA LYS A 48 13.79 11.18 -22.65
C LYS A 48 15.14 11.28 -21.96
N CYS A 49 15.35 12.34 -21.21
CA CYS A 49 16.54 12.55 -20.41
C CYS A 49 16.12 12.86 -18.97
N VAL A 50 16.81 12.26 -18.00
CA VAL A 50 16.60 12.50 -16.57
C VAL A 50 17.97 12.60 -15.91
N PRO A 51 18.22 13.55 -14.98
CA PRO A 51 19.43 13.50 -14.15
C PRO A 51 19.49 12.17 -13.38
N ASP A 52 20.68 11.73 -12.96
CA ASP A 52 20.80 10.56 -12.09
C ASP A 52 20.33 10.84 -10.65
N ARG A 53 20.21 12.11 -10.25
CA ARG A 53 19.81 12.50 -8.90
C ARG A 53 18.72 13.55 -8.86
N SER A 54 17.96 13.58 -7.76
CA SER A 54 16.97 14.61 -7.47
C SER A 54 17.58 16.01 -7.32
N TYR A 55 18.80 16.12 -6.77
CA TYR A 55 19.59 17.34 -6.69
C TYR A 55 21.07 17.00 -6.47
N TYR A 56 21.93 18.00 -6.64
CA TYR A 56 23.39 17.91 -6.50
C TYR A 56 23.90 18.93 -5.48
N THR A 57 25.05 18.64 -4.89
CA THR A 57 25.67 19.41 -3.80
C THR A 57 27.19 19.41 -3.99
N THR A 58 27.85 18.33 -3.53
CA THR A 58 29.30 18.12 -3.57
C THR A 58 29.73 17.21 -4.72
N GLU A 59 28.78 16.61 -5.44
CA GLU A 59 29.04 15.76 -6.58
C GLU A 59 29.82 16.52 -7.67
N PRO A 60 30.90 15.93 -8.22
CA PRO A 60 31.71 16.60 -9.25
C PRO A 60 31.05 16.59 -10.62
N GLU A 61 30.12 15.68 -10.85
CA GLU A 61 29.45 15.47 -12.13
C GLU A 61 27.98 15.09 -11.95
N ILE A 62 27.21 15.35 -13.01
CA ILE A 62 25.87 14.81 -13.25
C ILE A 62 26.01 13.68 -14.25
N LYS A 63 25.26 12.59 -14.05
CA LYS A 63 25.07 11.58 -15.09
C LYS A 63 23.68 11.77 -15.68
N LEU A 64 23.62 12.36 -16.87
CA LEU A 64 22.35 12.49 -17.57
C LEU A 64 22.00 11.15 -18.20
N ILE A 65 20.90 10.54 -17.72
CA ILE A 65 20.37 9.27 -18.23
C ILE A 65 19.55 9.59 -19.47
N CYS A 66 20.11 9.30 -20.64
CA CYS A 66 19.46 9.50 -21.92
C CYS A 66 18.87 8.19 -22.41
N ILE A 67 17.56 8.15 -22.57
CA ILE A 67 16.80 6.99 -23.03
C ILE A 67 16.18 7.32 -24.38
N ALA A 68 16.28 6.38 -25.30
CA ALA A 68 15.94 6.56 -26.69
C ALA A 68 15.36 5.26 -27.24
N ASP A 69 14.24 5.36 -27.97
CA ASP A 69 13.65 4.20 -28.60
C ASP A 69 14.45 3.79 -29.85
N VAL A 70 15.16 2.67 -29.76
CA VAL A 70 15.96 2.14 -30.87
C VAL A 70 15.04 1.25 -31.69
N SER A 71 14.51 1.81 -32.79
CA SER A 71 13.64 1.07 -33.70
C SER A 71 14.30 -0.23 -34.17
N LYS A 72 13.53 -1.32 -34.18
CA LYS A 72 13.95 -2.60 -34.78
C LYS A 72 14.07 -2.54 -36.30
N ASP A 73 13.49 -1.51 -36.92
CA ASP A 73 13.66 -1.24 -38.35
C ASP A 73 15.04 -0.61 -38.57
N SER A 74 15.96 -1.39 -39.15
CA SER A 74 17.31 -0.95 -39.45
C SER A 74 17.37 0.17 -40.50
N SER A 75 16.27 0.45 -41.19
CA SER A 75 16.18 1.56 -42.15
C SER A 75 15.79 2.90 -41.49
N ALA A 76 15.29 2.88 -40.25
CA ALA A 76 14.98 4.09 -39.51
C ALA A 76 16.28 4.80 -39.07
N PRO A 77 16.34 6.15 -39.11
CA PRO A 77 17.48 6.89 -38.59
C PRO A 77 17.73 6.58 -37.12
N GLN A 78 18.95 6.13 -36.80
CA GLN A 78 19.35 5.82 -35.42
C GLN A 78 20.27 6.90 -34.88
N PRO A 79 20.16 7.25 -33.59
CA PRO A 79 21.08 8.18 -32.96
C PRO A 79 22.51 7.62 -32.94
N SER A 80 23.46 8.46 -33.33
CA SER A 80 24.90 8.22 -33.24
C SER A 80 25.55 9.03 -32.11
N SER A 81 24.96 10.17 -31.77
CA SER A 81 25.50 11.11 -30.80
C SER A 81 24.40 11.90 -30.07
N ILE A 82 24.77 12.46 -28.93
CA ILE A 82 23.94 13.30 -28.08
C ILE A 82 24.72 14.58 -27.78
N ASP A 83 24.20 15.73 -28.21
CA ASP A 83 24.71 17.04 -27.80
C ASP A 83 23.89 17.53 -26.61
N VAL A 84 24.53 17.88 -25.51
CA VAL A 84 23.88 18.41 -24.31
C VAL A 84 24.34 19.84 -24.07
N VAL A 85 23.39 20.77 -24.00
CA VAL A 85 23.62 22.16 -23.59
C VAL A 85 22.98 22.39 -22.23
N ILE A 86 23.76 22.89 -21.27
CA ILE A 86 23.27 23.28 -19.96
C ILE A 86 22.96 24.77 -19.97
N VAL A 87 21.75 25.12 -19.55
CA VAL A 87 21.33 26.52 -19.35
C VAL A 87 20.94 26.79 -17.90
N ASP A 88 21.24 27.99 -17.41
CA ASP A 88 20.75 28.46 -16.11
C ASP A 88 19.33 29.04 -16.19
N ARG A 89 18.79 29.54 -15.07
CA ARG A 89 17.48 30.19 -15.01
C ARG A 89 17.34 31.43 -15.92
N LYS A 90 18.45 32.05 -16.35
CA LYS A 90 18.47 33.19 -17.28
C LYS A 90 18.62 32.73 -18.73
N GLU A 91 18.49 31.43 -18.98
CA GLU A 91 18.69 30.79 -20.29
C GLU A 91 20.11 31.01 -20.85
N SER A 92 21.08 31.32 -19.99
CA SER A 92 22.48 31.48 -20.38
C SER A 92 23.16 30.12 -20.47
N ASN A 93 23.92 29.87 -21.53
CA ASN A 93 24.70 28.64 -21.69
C ASN A 93 25.83 28.59 -20.64
N VAL A 94 25.83 27.55 -19.82
CA VAL A 94 26.81 27.34 -18.73
C VAL A 94 27.82 26.25 -19.11
N ALA A 95 27.40 25.26 -19.90
CA ALA A 95 28.26 24.18 -20.35
C ALA A 95 27.67 23.50 -21.60
N GLN A 96 28.54 22.86 -22.37
CA GLN A 96 28.15 22.01 -23.48
C GLN A 96 29.00 20.74 -23.48
N VAL A 97 28.36 19.59 -23.69
CA VAL A 97 29.00 18.28 -23.75
C VAL A 97 28.46 17.54 -24.97
N GLN A 98 29.31 16.77 -25.64
CA GLN A 98 28.91 15.85 -26.69
C GLN A 98 29.31 14.44 -26.26
N ALA A 99 28.43 13.46 -26.47
CA ALA A 99 28.67 12.06 -26.18
C ALA A 99 28.22 11.16 -27.33
N SER A 100 28.91 10.04 -27.51
CA SER A 100 28.48 8.98 -28.42
C SER A 100 27.24 8.28 -27.85
N PHE A 101 26.27 8.00 -28.70
CA PHE A 101 25.13 7.17 -28.34
C PHE A 101 25.58 5.71 -28.21
N GLN A 102 25.35 5.10 -27.05
CA GLN A 102 25.84 3.74 -26.73
C GLN A 102 24.74 2.67 -26.84
N GLY A 103 23.50 3.07 -27.09
CA GLY A 103 22.35 2.18 -27.15
C GLY A 103 21.11 2.79 -26.49
N PRO A 104 20.03 2.01 -26.32
CA PRO A 104 18.73 2.48 -25.83
C PRO A 104 18.80 3.30 -24.54
N ARG A 105 19.83 3.06 -23.74
CA ARG A 105 20.19 3.85 -22.57
C ARG A 105 21.65 4.27 -22.66
N THR A 106 21.92 5.57 -22.62
CA THR A 106 23.26 6.16 -22.64
C THR A 106 23.43 7.08 -21.44
N LEU A 107 24.56 6.99 -20.74
CA LEU A 107 24.92 7.92 -19.67
C LEU A 107 25.84 9.02 -20.21
N VAL A 108 25.42 10.28 -20.06
CA VAL A 108 26.23 11.44 -20.46
C VAL A 108 26.76 12.13 -19.20
N PRO A 109 28.07 12.01 -18.88
CA PRO A 109 28.66 12.70 -17.74
C PRO A 109 28.84 14.19 -18.04
N ILE A 110 28.45 15.05 -17.09
CA ILE A 110 28.52 16.51 -17.21
C ILE A 110 29.24 17.05 -15.97
N PRO A 111 30.45 17.63 -16.12
CA PRO A 111 31.17 18.22 -14.99
C PRO A 111 30.41 19.42 -14.42
N ILE A 112 30.13 19.41 -13.12
CA ILE A 112 29.37 20.48 -12.44
C ILE A 112 30.09 21.08 -11.24
N SER A 113 31.32 20.66 -10.91
CA SER A 113 32.08 21.18 -9.76
C SER A 113 32.09 22.71 -9.69
N ASN A 114 32.27 23.37 -10.84
CA ASN A 114 32.37 24.83 -10.94
C ASN A 114 31.03 25.55 -11.16
N PHE A 115 29.91 24.83 -11.25
CA PHE A 115 28.61 25.48 -11.40
C PHE A 115 28.26 26.22 -10.11
N PRO A 116 27.72 27.45 -10.21
CA PRO A 116 27.09 28.10 -9.06
C PRO A 116 25.97 27.26 -8.46
N ILE A 117 25.56 27.60 -7.23
CA ILE A 117 24.30 27.11 -6.67
C ILE A 117 23.16 27.70 -7.50
N GLY A 118 22.18 26.88 -7.87
CA GLY A 118 21.04 27.30 -8.69
C GLY A 118 20.32 26.16 -9.38
N ASP A 119 19.35 26.53 -10.22
CA ASP A 119 18.60 25.60 -11.05
C ASP A 119 19.05 25.70 -12.50
N TYR A 120 19.06 24.54 -13.14
CA TYR A 120 19.60 24.34 -14.46
C TYR A 120 18.68 23.45 -15.30
N SER A 121 18.77 23.60 -16.61
CA SER A 121 18.16 22.68 -17.57
C SER A 121 19.24 22.10 -18.48
N ALA A 122 19.26 20.78 -18.62
CA ALA A 122 20.05 20.06 -19.61
C ALA A 122 19.19 19.81 -20.86
N VAL A 123 19.54 20.47 -21.96
CA VAL A 123 18.89 20.31 -23.25
C VAL A 123 19.70 19.34 -24.09
N ALA A 124 19.19 18.11 -24.25
CA ALA A 124 19.81 17.05 -25.04
C ALA A 124 19.22 17.01 -26.45
N ILE A 125 20.08 16.98 -27.45
CA ILE A 125 19.75 16.88 -28.88
C ILE A 125 20.35 15.58 -29.40
N PHE A 126 19.50 14.65 -29.81
CA PHE A 126 19.91 13.37 -30.40
C PHE A 126 20.13 13.57 -31.89
N ARG A 127 21.25 13.06 -32.42
CA ARG A 127 21.61 13.19 -33.83
C ARG A 127 21.93 11.85 -34.48
N ASP A 128 21.60 11.72 -35.76
CA ASP A 128 22.02 10.57 -36.57
C ASP A 128 23.51 10.62 -36.96
N SER A 129 23.99 9.65 -37.72
CA SER A 129 25.38 9.61 -38.21
C SER A 129 25.74 10.72 -39.20
N ASN A 130 24.74 11.38 -39.80
CA ASN A 130 24.92 12.51 -40.71
C ASN A 130 24.84 13.86 -39.98
N GLY A 131 24.63 13.85 -38.66
CA GLY A 131 24.47 15.05 -37.83
C GLY A 131 23.06 15.66 -37.85
N ASN A 132 22.09 15.01 -38.50
CA ASN A 132 20.71 15.47 -38.52
C ASN A 132 20.07 15.32 -37.15
N HIS A 133 19.24 16.30 -36.77
CA HIS A 133 18.48 16.28 -35.52
C HIS A 133 17.35 15.24 -35.60
N LEU A 134 17.34 14.30 -34.66
CA LEU A 134 16.31 13.26 -34.54
C LEU A 134 15.24 13.58 -33.50
N SER A 135 15.67 14.05 -32.33
CA SER A 135 14.76 14.42 -31.23
C SER A 135 15.44 15.33 -30.22
N LYS A 136 14.64 16.02 -29.40
CA LYS A 136 15.09 16.90 -28.33
C LYS A 136 14.44 16.49 -27.01
N SER A 137 15.25 16.45 -25.95
CA SER A 137 14.78 16.21 -24.58
C SER A 137 15.32 17.27 -23.64
N THR A 138 14.56 17.64 -22.61
CA THR A 138 14.99 18.61 -21.60
C THR A 138 14.80 18.04 -20.21
N ALA A 139 15.89 17.99 -19.44
CA ALA A 139 15.89 17.54 -18.06
C ALA A 139 16.23 18.71 -17.12
N ARG A 140 15.54 18.83 -15.99
CA ARG A 140 15.83 19.86 -14.98
C ARG A 140 16.58 19.26 -13.81
N PHE A 141 17.51 20.02 -13.25
CA PHE A 141 18.22 19.66 -12.02
C PHE A 141 18.58 20.91 -11.21
N GLN A 142 18.92 20.68 -9.94
CA GLN A 142 19.28 21.73 -9.01
C GLN A 142 20.63 21.43 -8.37
N LYS A 143 21.47 22.46 -8.25
CA LYS A 143 22.68 22.44 -7.41
C LYS A 143 22.40 23.27 -6.16
N LEU A 144 22.48 22.63 -4.99
CA LEU A 144 22.24 23.20 -3.68
C LEU A 144 23.55 23.35 -2.90
N PRO A 145 23.61 24.20 -1.86
CA PRO A 145 24.67 24.05 -0.85
C PRO A 145 24.53 22.68 -0.16
N PRO A 146 25.58 22.14 0.49
CA PRO A 146 25.45 20.94 1.31
C PRO A 146 24.33 21.09 2.34
N ALA A 147 23.58 20.01 2.62
CA ALA A 147 22.52 20.07 3.62
C ALA A 147 23.09 20.40 5.02
N PRO A 148 22.35 21.14 5.87
CA PRO A 148 22.80 21.44 7.24
C PRO A 148 22.97 20.19 8.13
N SER A 149 22.28 19.10 7.81
CA SER A 149 22.34 17.84 8.54
C SER A 149 22.37 16.63 7.60
N THR A 150 21.30 15.82 7.54
CA THR A 150 21.21 14.64 6.68
C THR A 150 20.90 15.02 5.24
N GLU A 151 21.60 14.47 4.27
CA GLU A 151 21.24 14.62 2.84
C GLU A 151 20.35 13.46 2.40
N VAL A 152 19.19 13.75 1.80
CA VAL A 152 18.32 12.72 1.24
C VAL A 152 18.03 12.97 -0.22
N LYS A 153 18.51 12.06 -1.07
CA LYS A 153 18.40 12.16 -2.52
C LYS A 153 17.64 10.96 -3.07
N ILE A 154 17.11 11.10 -4.28
CA ILE A 154 16.75 9.94 -5.09
C ILE A 154 17.91 9.68 -6.04
N ASP A 155 18.32 8.42 -6.13
CA ASP A 155 19.07 7.87 -7.24
C ASP A 155 18.06 7.40 -8.29
N TYR A 156 17.90 8.17 -9.37
CA TYR A 156 16.96 7.88 -10.45
C TYR A 156 17.46 6.75 -11.36
N ASP A 157 18.73 6.36 -11.29
CA ASP A 157 19.27 5.24 -12.07
C ASP A 157 18.92 3.89 -11.42
N ASN A 158 19.17 3.78 -10.12
CA ASN A 158 18.86 2.58 -9.34
C ASN A 158 17.43 2.57 -8.78
N GLU A 159 16.71 3.69 -8.94
CA GLU A 159 15.39 3.97 -8.38
C GLU A 159 15.40 3.78 -6.86
N VAL A 160 16.38 4.33 -6.15
CA VAL A 160 16.51 4.16 -4.68
C VAL A 160 16.59 5.48 -3.94
N ILE A 161 16.26 5.44 -2.65
CA ILE A 161 16.52 6.53 -1.72
C ILE A 161 17.99 6.46 -1.29
N LEU A 162 18.67 7.59 -1.32
CA LEU A 162 20.00 7.77 -0.76
C LEU A 162 19.89 8.59 0.51
N VAL A 163 20.43 8.09 1.62
CA VAL A 163 20.61 8.85 2.87
C VAL A 163 22.11 9.00 3.09
N ASP A 164 22.59 10.24 3.10
CA ASP A 164 24.02 10.60 3.19
C ASP A 164 24.87 9.85 2.13
N GLY A 165 24.34 9.78 0.90
CA GLY A 165 24.97 9.12 -0.24
C GLY A 165 24.91 7.59 -0.23
N LYS A 166 24.28 6.96 0.77
CA LYS A 166 24.15 5.50 0.87
C LYS A 166 22.73 5.05 0.49
N PRO A 167 22.56 4.00 -0.33
CA PRO A 167 21.26 3.40 -0.57
C PRO A 167 20.57 3.01 0.75
N PHE A 168 19.32 3.42 0.90
CA PHE A 168 18.51 3.20 2.09
C PHE A 168 17.22 2.47 1.71
N PHE A 169 16.97 1.35 2.39
CA PHE A 169 15.72 0.58 2.25
C PHE A 169 14.84 0.90 3.46
N PRO A 170 13.83 1.79 3.33
CA PRO A 170 12.93 2.08 4.43
C PRO A 170 12.10 0.83 4.74
N LEU A 171 12.23 0.33 5.96
CA LEU A 171 11.53 -0.83 6.46
C LEU A 171 10.97 -0.50 7.84
N GLY A 172 9.65 -0.40 7.93
CA GLY A 172 8.98 -0.16 9.21
C GLY A 172 7.52 0.18 9.02
N TYR A 173 7.02 1.18 9.74
CA TYR A 173 5.59 1.33 9.93
C TYR A 173 5.07 2.74 9.66
N LEU A 174 3.85 2.84 9.13
CA LEU A 174 3.00 4.01 9.28
C LEU A 174 2.25 3.85 10.59
N ILE A 175 2.56 4.71 11.56
CA ILE A 175 2.05 4.63 12.92
C ILE A 175 1.21 5.88 13.21
N VAL A 176 -0.02 5.66 13.70
CA VAL A 176 -0.84 6.72 14.31
C VAL A 176 -0.14 7.23 15.57
N GLY A 177 -0.22 8.52 15.86
CA GLY A 177 0.09 9.03 17.18
C GLY A 177 1.07 10.20 17.21
N ARG A 178 0.87 11.05 18.21
CA ARG A 178 1.55 12.33 18.35
C ARG A 178 2.99 12.22 18.82
N THR A 179 3.26 11.27 19.72
CA THR A 179 4.56 11.10 20.38
C THR A 179 4.89 9.61 20.49
N TRP A 180 6.18 9.27 20.48
CA TRP A 180 6.63 7.89 20.59
C TRP A 180 7.46 7.70 21.85
N SER A 181 7.10 6.70 22.65
CA SER A 181 7.86 6.35 23.85
C SER A 181 9.21 5.72 23.49
N GLN A 182 10.14 5.75 24.44
CA GLN A 182 11.42 5.04 24.32
C GLN A 182 11.22 3.54 24.10
N GLU A 183 10.30 2.93 24.86
CA GLU A 183 9.95 1.50 24.74
C GLU A 183 9.46 1.14 23.34
N LEU A 184 8.63 1.98 22.71
CA LEU A 184 8.17 1.75 21.34
C LEU A 184 9.36 1.79 20.36
N MET A 185 10.27 2.75 20.50
CA MET A 185 11.45 2.84 19.63
C MET A 185 12.38 1.63 19.79
N GLU A 186 12.60 1.17 21.02
CA GLU A 186 13.36 -0.03 21.31
C GLU A 186 12.71 -1.29 20.73
N LYS A 187 11.38 -1.41 20.86
CA LYS A 187 10.60 -2.49 20.25
C LYS A 187 10.75 -2.48 18.73
N ILE A 188 10.54 -1.34 18.07
CA ILE A 188 10.68 -1.21 16.60
C ILE A 188 12.10 -1.55 16.14
N SER A 189 13.12 -0.95 16.77
CA SER A 189 14.52 -1.15 16.39
C SER A 189 14.97 -2.61 16.58
N SER A 190 14.64 -3.23 17.73
CA SER A 190 14.97 -4.64 18.00
C SER A 190 14.21 -5.64 17.10
N GLY A 191 13.06 -5.22 16.56
CA GLY A 191 12.31 -5.93 15.54
C GLY A 191 13.02 -5.99 14.17
N GLY A 192 14.08 -5.20 13.97
CA GLY A 192 14.80 -5.10 12.68
C GLY A 192 14.24 -4.03 11.74
N PHE A 193 13.37 -3.14 12.24
CA PHE A 193 12.82 -2.01 11.50
C PHE A 193 13.70 -0.77 11.66
N ASN A 194 13.80 0.04 10.62
CA ASN A 194 14.68 1.21 10.54
C ASN A 194 13.97 2.50 10.15
N CYS A 195 12.65 2.47 9.90
CA CYS A 195 11.93 3.63 9.41
C CYS A 195 10.51 3.72 10.00
N LEU A 196 10.05 4.95 10.27
CA LEU A 196 8.67 5.22 10.66
C LEU A 196 8.09 6.35 9.80
N VAL A 197 6.78 6.30 9.63
CA VAL A 197 5.98 7.44 9.19
C VAL A 197 5.09 7.83 10.35
N ARG A 198 5.09 9.12 10.68
CA ARG A 198 4.04 9.64 11.56
C ARG A 198 2.79 9.87 10.71
N TRP A 199 1.81 8.99 10.88
CA TRP A 199 0.54 9.11 10.19
C TRP A 199 -0.45 9.88 11.08
N GLN A 200 -1.07 10.92 10.51
CA GLN A 200 -2.14 11.72 11.14
C GLN A 200 -1.76 12.29 12.52
N ASN A 201 -0.83 13.25 12.53
CA ASN A 201 -0.23 13.82 13.75
C ASN A 201 -1.22 14.57 14.66
N LEU A 202 -2.42 14.94 14.20
CA LEU A 202 -3.22 15.98 14.88
C LEU A 202 -4.74 15.76 14.81
N TYR A 203 -5.23 14.56 15.14
CA TYR A 203 -6.58 14.46 15.70
C TYR A 203 -6.60 15.10 17.09
N GLY A 204 -6.89 16.40 17.15
CA GLY A 204 -7.11 17.05 18.42
C GLY A 204 -7.08 18.57 18.37
N LYS A 205 -7.98 19.17 19.14
CA LYS A 205 -8.12 20.62 19.36
C LYS A 205 -6.92 21.27 20.08
N ARG A 206 -5.73 20.66 20.14
CA ARG A 206 -4.62 21.15 20.99
C ARG A 206 -3.56 21.93 20.17
N PRO A 207 -3.14 23.12 20.65
CA PRO A 207 -2.36 24.09 19.88
C PRO A 207 -0.91 23.68 19.60
N ILE A 208 -0.27 24.47 18.73
CA ILE A 208 1.16 24.53 18.34
C ILE A 208 2.15 24.40 19.52
N GLU A 209 1.74 24.61 20.76
CA GLU A 209 2.57 24.53 21.97
C GLU A 209 3.17 23.13 22.25
N SER A 210 2.73 22.08 21.54
CA SER A 210 3.22 20.70 21.70
C SER A 210 4.39 20.31 20.81
N LEU A 211 4.97 21.24 20.05
CA LEU A 211 6.08 20.95 19.14
C LEU A 211 7.34 20.40 19.85
N PRO A 212 7.67 20.78 21.11
CA PRO A 212 8.80 20.19 21.83
C PRO A 212 8.71 18.66 22.01
N GLU A 213 7.51 18.13 22.28
CA GLU A 213 7.29 16.68 22.47
C GLU A 213 7.54 15.88 21.18
N ILE A 214 7.31 16.51 20.02
CA ILE A 214 7.59 15.90 18.70
C ILE A 214 9.10 15.84 18.49
N VAL A 215 9.82 16.92 18.78
CA VAL A 215 11.30 16.92 18.71
C VAL A 215 11.88 15.84 19.63
N GLU A 216 11.40 15.73 20.86
CA GLU A 216 11.84 14.67 21.78
C GLU A 216 11.56 13.26 21.23
N SER A 217 10.41 13.06 20.57
CA SER A 217 10.11 11.79 19.90
C SER A 217 11.04 11.51 18.71
N LEU A 218 11.46 12.54 17.99
CA LEU A 218 12.47 12.43 16.92
C LEU A 218 13.85 12.12 17.49
N ASP A 219 14.23 12.70 18.63
CA ASP A 219 15.48 12.40 19.34
C ASP A 219 15.53 10.91 19.73
N ARG A 220 14.43 10.37 20.27
CA ARG A 220 14.31 8.94 20.60
C ARG A 220 14.42 8.06 19.35
N ALA A 221 13.77 8.45 18.24
CA ALA A 221 13.89 7.73 16.98
C ALA A 221 15.34 7.74 16.47
N TYR A 222 16.01 8.89 16.51
CA TYR A 222 17.41 9.01 16.12
C TYR A 222 18.33 8.15 16.98
N ALA A 223 18.16 8.19 18.31
CA ALA A 223 18.93 7.38 19.26
C ALA A 223 18.75 5.87 19.00
N ALA A 224 17.58 5.44 18.54
CA ALA A 224 17.28 4.06 18.16
C ALA A 224 17.71 3.68 16.73
N GLY A 225 18.31 4.61 15.98
CA GLY A 225 18.73 4.40 14.58
C GLY A 225 17.57 4.41 13.57
N ILE A 226 16.41 4.97 13.94
CA ILE A 226 15.20 4.99 13.13
C ILE A 226 15.12 6.30 12.34
N LYS A 227 14.84 6.20 11.03
CA LYS A 227 14.56 7.34 10.15
C LYS A 227 13.06 7.61 10.06
N VAL A 228 12.68 8.86 9.80
CA VAL A 228 11.29 9.32 9.91
C VAL A 228 10.84 10.06 8.66
N PHE A 229 9.68 9.67 8.13
CA PHE A 229 8.82 10.55 7.32
C PHE A 229 7.84 11.25 8.27
N GLU A 230 8.05 12.55 8.50
CA GLU A 230 7.26 13.32 9.48
C GLU A 230 6.06 13.98 8.81
N ALA A 231 4.92 14.06 9.49
CA ALA A 231 3.75 14.76 8.98
C ALA A 231 3.91 16.28 9.21
N PRO A 232 3.99 17.10 8.16
CA PRO A 232 4.35 18.51 8.30
C PRO A 232 3.16 19.43 8.59
N PHE A 233 1.94 18.89 8.70
CA PHE A 233 0.72 19.66 8.98
C PHE A 233 -0.34 18.83 9.73
N ALA A 234 -1.36 19.53 10.22
CA ALA A 234 -2.46 18.98 11.01
C ALA A 234 -3.64 18.53 10.14
N PHE A 235 -4.10 17.30 10.33
CA PHE A 235 -5.42 16.85 9.89
C PHE A 235 -6.44 17.19 10.98
N GLY A 236 -6.85 18.45 11.07
CA GLY A 236 -7.87 18.87 12.05
C GLY A 236 -9.23 18.21 11.77
N PRO A 237 -10.16 18.17 12.75
CA PRO A 237 -11.53 17.68 12.53
C PRO A 237 -12.27 18.45 11.44
N ASP A 238 -11.88 19.70 11.16
CA ASP A 238 -12.41 20.51 10.05
C ASP A 238 -11.85 20.09 8.68
N PHE A 239 -10.81 19.26 8.62
CA PHE A 239 -10.18 18.79 7.38
C PHE A 239 -10.95 17.63 6.72
N TYR A 240 -11.48 16.68 7.49
CA TYR A 240 -12.23 15.54 6.92
C TYR A 240 -13.52 15.94 6.18
N PRO A 241 -14.31 16.94 6.65
CA PRO A 241 -15.37 17.54 5.84
C PRO A 241 -14.87 18.10 4.51
N THR A 242 -13.59 18.49 4.42
CA THR A 242 -12.99 18.97 3.18
C THR A 242 -12.45 17.89 2.23
N ARG A 243 -12.18 16.68 2.73
CA ARG A 243 -11.91 15.52 1.86
C ARG A 243 -13.15 15.20 1.00
N ASN A 244 -14.33 15.49 1.54
CA ASN A 244 -15.62 15.43 0.82
C ASN A 244 -16.07 16.81 0.28
N ALA A 245 -15.17 17.80 0.08
CA ALA A 245 -15.48 19.21 -0.27
C ALA A 245 -16.05 19.44 -1.67
N GLY A 246 -16.65 18.45 -2.32
CA GLY A 246 -17.59 18.73 -3.42
C GLY A 246 -18.69 19.72 -2.99
N ASP A 247 -18.99 19.77 -1.68
CA ASP A 247 -20.17 20.46 -1.13
C ASP A 247 -19.87 21.69 -0.26
N LEU A 248 -18.61 22.08 -0.03
CA LEU A 248 -18.31 23.28 0.76
C LEU A 248 -18.27 24.54 -0.12
N PRO A 249 -18.92 25.65 0.30
CA PRO A 249 -18.76 26.94 -0.35
C PRO A 249 -17.27 27.28 -0.56
N THR A 250 -16.94 27.74 -1.77
CA THR A 250 -15.56 27.95 -2.25
C THR A 250 -14.71 28.85 -1.34
N ASP A 251 -15.34 29.74 -0.57
CA ASP A 251 -14.69 30.64 0.38
C ASP A 251 -14.21 29.93 1.66
N LYS A 252 -14.97 28.97 2.20
CA LYS A 252 -14.59 28.19 3.37
C LYS A 252 -13.51 27.16 3.04
N GLY A 253 -13.67 26.43 1.94
CA GLY A 253 -12.66 25.47 1.48
C GLY A 253 -11.31 26.13 1.19
N GLY A 254 -11.33 27.31 0.55
CA GLY A 254 -10.11 28.10 0.30
C GLY A 254 -9.38 28.54 1.57
N LYS A 255 -10.12 29.01 2.59
CA LYS A 255 -9.53 29.41 3.88
C LYS A 255 -8.86 28.24 4.61
N ILE A 256 -9.48 27.06 4.61
CA ILE A 256 -8.91 25.85 5.23
C ILE A 256 -7.63 25.44 4.50
N ARG A 257 -7.65 25.38 3.17
CA ARG A 257 -6.46 25.06 2.36
C ARG A 257 -5.31 26.02 2.64
N GLN A 258 -5.60 27.33 2.71
CA GLN A 258 -4.57 28.33 3.02
C GLN A 258 -4.03 28.16 4.44
N ALA A 259 -4.89 27.90 5.43
CA ALA A 259 -4.46 27.65 6.81
C ALA A 259 -3.52 26.44 6.92
N ILE A 260 -3.74 25.39 6.12
CA ILE A 260 -2.84 24.24 6.06
C ILE A 260 -1.48 24.63 5.48
N LEU A 261 -1.46 25.34 4.34
CA LEU A 261 -0.22 25.81 3.72
C LEU A 261 0.57 26.75 4.65
N ASP A 262 -0.12 27.57 5.43
CA ASP A 262 0.50 28.47 6.41
C ASP A 262 1.01 27.71 7.63
N SER A 263 0.33 26.63 8.03
CA SER A 263 0.73 25.79 9.17
C SER A 263 2.07 25.08 8.96
N ILE A 264 2.47 24.79 7.71
CA ILE A 264 3.73 24.09 7.38
C ILE A 264 4.95 24.86 7.90
N ARG A 265 4.89 26.19 7.93
CA ARG A 265 6.05 27.03 8.27
C ARG A 265 6.63 26.69 9.64
N THR A 266 5.78 26.54 10.66
CA THR A 266 6.24 26.39 12.05
C THR A 266 6.95 25.04 12.28
N PRO A 267 6.39 23.87 11.90
CA PRO A 267 7.09 22.60 11.85
C PRO A 267 8.45 22.66 11.16
N MET A 268 8.52 23.28 9.97
CA MET A 268 9.76 23.37 9.20
C MET A 268 10.84 24.19 9.90
N GLN A 269 10.49 25.17 10.73
CA GLN A 269 11.46 25.94 11.50
C GLN A 269 12.05 25.15 12.68
N LEU A 270 11.38 24.09 13.14
CA LEU A 270 11.76 23.39 14.36
C LEU A 270 12.55 22.11 14.12
N TRP A 271 12.19 21.34 13.10
CA TRP A 271 12.75 20.00 12.95
C TRP A 271 13.22 19.63 11.55
N LYS A 272 13.15 20.51 10.54
CA LYS A 272 13.65 20.15 9.20
C LYS A 272 15.11 19.68 9.19
N ASP A 273 15.92 20.24 10.10
CA ASP A 273 17.34 19.93 10.25
C ASP A 273 17.59 18.74 11.19
N HIS A 274 16.55 18.11 11.75
CA HIS A 274 16.70 16.97 12.64
C HIS A 274 17.22 15.72 11.88
N PRO A 275 18.26 15.02 12.37
CA PRO A 275 18.93 13.94 11.63
C PRO A 275 18.12 12.64 11.47
N ALA A 276 17.03 12.47 12.24
CA ALA A 276 16.08 11.39 12.00
C ALA A 276 15.23 11.61 10.74
N ILE A 277 14.98 12.86 10.33
CA ILE A 277 14.04 13.15 9.24
C ILE A 277 14.69 12.86 7.90
N ILE A 278 14.04 12.00 7.11
CA ILE A 278 14.41 11.71 5.73
C ILE A 278 13.40 12.25 4.71
N GLY A 279 12.23 12.65 5.18
CA GLY A 279 11.18 13.16 4.34
C GLY A 279 9.94 13.57 5.12
N TYR A 280 8.93 13.95 4.35
CA TYR A 280 7.65 14.39 4.85
C TYR A 280 6.53 13.49 4.32
N TYR A 281 5.59 13.15 5.20
CA TYR A 281 4.35 12.52 4.79
C TYR A 281 3.42 13.58 4.19
N GLY A 282 3.15 13.47 2.89
CA GLY A 282 2.32 14.39 2.13
C GLY A 282 0.84 14.28 2.46
N LEU A 283 -0.01 14.72 1.53
CA LEU A 283 -1.45 14.55 1.69
C LEU A 283 -1.80 13.06 1.53
N ASP A 284 -2.50 12.51 2.50
CA ASP A 284 -2.90 11.10 2.53
C ASP A 284 -4.04 10.86 1.53
N GLU A 285 -3.85 9.88 0.63
CA GLU A 285 -4.84 9.43 -0.34
C GLU A 285 -5.61 10.54 -1.09
N PRO A 286 -4.92 11.53 -1.68
CA PRO A 286 -5.58 12.61 -2.38
C PRO A 286 -6.47 12.08 -3.50
N GLU A 287 -7.72 12.54 -3.49
CA GLU A 287 -8.63 12.38 -4.62
C GLU A 287 -8.17 13.29 -5.79
N PRO A 288 -8.57 12.99 -7.05
CA PRO A 288 -8.12 13.73 -8.22
C PRO A 288 -8.34 15.25 -8.14
N ASP A 289 -9.44 15.69 -7.54
CA ASP A 289 -9.79 17.10 -7.37
C ASP A 289 -8.84 17.85 -6.41
N LEU A 290 -8.10 17.11 -5.56
CA LEU A 290 -7.10 17.66 -4.65
C LEU A 290 -5.71 17.78 -5.27
N TYR A 291 -5.49 17.34 -6.52
CA TYR A 291 -4.16 17.37 -7.16
C TYR A 291 -3.44 18.73 -7.05
N PHE A 292 -4.12 19.82 -7.41
CA PHE A 292 -3.51 21.16 -7.35
C PHE A 292 -3.18 21.59 -5.92
N PHE A 293 -3.95 21.12 -4.94
CA PHE A 293 -3.68 21.41 -3.54
C PHE A 293 -2.50 20.57 -3.03
N THR A 294 -2.44 19.29 -3.39
CA THR A 294 -1.29 18.41 -3.15
C THR A 294 -0.01 19.01 -3.72
N ARG A 295 -0.07 19.58 -4.93
CA ARG A 295 1.06 20.27 -5.55
C ARG A 295 1.50 21.50 -4.76
N GLN A 296 0.56 22.31 -4.28
CA GLN A 296 0.89 23.47 -3.43
C GLN A 296 1.55 23.07 -2.11
N ILE A 297 1.11 21.97 -1.49
CA ILE A 297 1.77 21.40 -0.29
C ILE A 297 3.20 21.00 -0.62
N TYR A 298 3.40 20.24 -1.70
CA TYR A 298 4.73 19.82 -2.16
C TYR A 298 5.66 21.00 -2.41
N ASP A 299 5.22 21.98 -3.21
CA ASP A 299 6.03 23.16 -3.54
C ASP A 299 6.37 23.98 -2.28
N ARG A 300 5.44 24.07 -1.32
CA ARG A 300 5.68 24.73 -0.02
C ARG A 300 6.73 23.99 0.80
N LEU A 301 6.66 22.66 0.88
CA LEU A 301 7.66 21.85 1.57
C LEU A 301 9.03 22.02 0.93
N LYS A 302 9.13 21.90 -0.40
CA LYS A 302 10.41 22.08 -1.13
C LYS A 302 10.99 23.48 -1.02
N THR A 303 10.14 24.50 -0.86
CA THR A 303 10.61 25.88 -0.61
C THR A 303 11.24 26.02 0.76
N HIS A 304 10.71 25.35 1.78
CA HIS A 304 11.25 25.41 3.15
C HIS A 304 12.44 24.48 3.38
N ASP A 305 12.41 23.33 2.71
CA ASP A 305 13.40 22.27 2.84
C ASP A 305 13.53 21.49 1.51
N PRO A 306 14.45 21.90 0.62
CA PRO A 306 14.66 21.24 -0.66
C PRO A 306 15.38 19.89 -0.54
N TYR A 307 15.93 19.55 0.63
CA TYR A 307 16.79 18.38 0.84
C TYR A 307 16.06 17.11 1.26
N ARG A 308 14.76 17.19 1.57
CA ARG A 308 13.97 16.08 2.12
C ARG A 308 12.95 15.62 1.09
N LEU A 309 12.64 14.33 1.13
CA LEU A 309 11.66 13.72 0.23
C LEU A 309 10.23 14.06 0.65
N VAL A 310 9.30 14.03 -0.29
CA VAL A 310 7.86 14.00 0.01
C VAL A 310 7.31 12.67 -0.46
N TYR A 311 6.67 11.95 0.46
CA TYR A 311 6.08 10.63 0.25
C TYR A 311 4.64 10.66 0.76
N ALA A 312 3.71 10.01 0.07
CA ALA A 312 2.40 9.73 0.63
C ALA A 312 1.87 8.41 0.05
N THR A 313 0.86 7.86 0.69
CA THR A 313 0.17 6.68 0.17
C THR A 313 -1.11 7.08 -0.55
N ASN A 314 -1.39 6.39 -1.65
CA ASN A 314 -2.66 6.46 -2.36
C ASN A 314 -3.42 5.15 -2.15
N TRP A 315 -4.74 5.21 -1.92
CA TRP A 315 -5.57 4.02 -1.76
C TRP A 315 -5.94 3.40 -3.12
N GLN A 316 -6.44 4.21 -4.06
CA GLN A 316 -6.72 3.78 -5.43
C GLN A 316 -5.77 4.45 -6.43
N PRO A 317 -5.61 3.86 -7.62
CA PRO A 317 -4.95 4.55 -8.72
C PRO A 317 -5.97 5.49 -9.34
N TRP A 318 -6.47 6.50 -8.60
CA TRP A 318 -7.57 7.34 -9.07
C TRP A 318 -7.21 7.98 -10.42
N GLU A 319 -6.01 8.58 -10.51
CA GLU A 319 -5.39 9.09 -11.73
C GLU A 319 -3.86 9.13 -11.58
N GLU A 320 -3.11 8.94 -12.67
CA GLU A 320 -1.63 9.04 -12.70
C GLU A 320 -1.12 10.38 -12.15
N VAL A 321 -1.90 11.45 -12.36
CA VAL A 321 -1.55 12.82 -12.00
C VAL A 321 -1.25 12.93 -10.50
N SER A 322 -1.97 12.19 -9.65
CA SER A 322 -1.74 12.19 -8.19
C SER A 322 -0.33 11.71 -7.79
N TYR A 323 0.30 10.85 -8.60
CA TYR A 323 1.63 10.29 -8.35
C TYR A 323 2.77 11.18 -8.85
N GLU A 324 2.50 12.12 -9.77
CA GLU A 324 3.52 13.02 -10.32
C GLU A 324 4.06 14.00 -9.28
N VAL A 325 3.29 14.28 -8.22
CA VAL A 325 3.67 15.28 -7.22
C VAL A 325 4.75 14.76 -6.27
N TYR A 326 4.70 13.49 -5.86
CA TYR A 326 5.54 12.97 -4.79
C TYR A 326 6.89 12.46 -5.28
N ASP A 327 7.95 12.66 -4.48
CA ASP A 327 9.29 12.20 -4.83
C ASP A 327 9.37 10.66 -4.83
N VAL A 328 8.67 10.03 -3.88
CA VAL A 328 8.58 8.58 -3.72
C VAL A 328 7.14 8.14 -3.90
N LEU A 329 6.93 7.10 -4.71
CA LEU A 329 5.61 6.55 -4.95
C LEU A 329 5.18 5.66 -3.77
N GLY A 330 3.93 5.78 -3.34
CA GLY A 330 3.35 4.97 -2.28
C GLY A 330 1.94 4.54 -2.63
N ARG A 331 1.62 3.27 -2.37
CA ARG A 331 0.27 2.75 -2.49
C ARG A 331 -0.05 1.78 -1.39
N GLN A 332 -1.22 1.96 -0.81
CA GLN A 332 -1.78 1.03 0.16
C GLN A 332 -2.22 -0.24 -0.57
N SER A 333 -1.83 -1.36 0.02
CA SER A 333 -2.03 -2.70 -0.52
C SER A 333 -2.50 -3.59 0.62
N TYR A 334 -3.77 -3.46 0.98
CA TYR A 334 -4.32 -4.09 2.18
C TYR A 334 -4.89 -5.47 1.86
N TRP A 335 -4.35 -6.48 2.55
CA TRP A 335 -4.86 -7.83 2.50
C TRP A 335 -5.93 -7.98 3.59
N MET A 336 -7.20 -7.95 3.20
CA MET A 336 -8.33 -8.12 4.12
C MET A 336 -8.96 -9.51 3.95
N PRO A 337 -8.53 -10.53 4.71
CA PRO A 337 -9.07 -11.86 4.54
C PRO A 337 -10.57 -11.88 4.91
N LEU A 338 -11.38 -12.45 4.02
CA LEU A 338 -12.83 -12.65 4.20
C LEU A 338 -13.68 -11.38 4.35
N SER A 339 -13.19 -10.19 3.97
CA SER A 339 -14.09 -9.04 3.90
C SER A 339 -15.18 -9.29 2.85
N ASN A 340 -16.44 -8.97 3.18
CA ASN A 340 -17.59 -9.08 2.27
C ASN A 340 -17.44 -8.23 0.99
N THR A 341 -16.48 -7.31 0.99
CA THR A 341 -16.15 -6.40 -0.11
C THR A 341 -15.02 -6.92 -1.00
N TYR A 342 -14.08 -7.72 -0.48
CA TYR A 342 -12.88 -8.16 -1.20
C TYR A 342 -12.59 -9.67 -1.03
N PRO A 343 -13.24 -10.54 -1.82
CA PRO A 343 -13.07 -11.99 -1.69
C PRO A 343 -11.71 -12.53 -2.18
N ASN A 344 -10.88 -11.71 -2.85
CA ASN A 344 -9.57 -12.12 -3.41
C ASN A 344 -8.41 -11.29 -2.86
N SER A 345 -8.03 -11.55 -1.60
CA SER A 345 -7.11 -10.71 -0.83
C SER A 345 -5.68 -10.57 -1.39
N THR A 346 -5.19 -11.49 -2.23
CA THR A 346 -3.84 -11.38 -2.83
C THR A 346 -3.78 -10.52 -4.08
N LEU A 347 -4.91 -10.36 -4.78
CA LEU A 347 -5.01 -9.44 -5.91
C LEU A 347 -4.92 -7.99 -5.43
N GLU A 348 -5.48 -7.72 -4.24
CA GLU A 348 -5.43 -6.42 -3.54
C GLU A 348 -4.01 -6.01 -3.10
N VAL A 349 -3.03 -6.90 -3.24
CA VAL A 349 -1.61 -6.57 -3.03
C VAL A 349 -0.83 -6.62 -4.35
N SER A 350 -1.05 -7.66 -5.15
CA SER A 350 -0.29 -7.89 -6.38
C SER A 350 -0.61 -6.85 -7.46
N GLN A 351 -1.90 -6.57 -7.72
CA GLN A 351 -2.30 -5.64 -8.78
C GLN A 351 -1.82 -4.21 -8.47
N PRO A 352 -1.99 -3.69 -7.24
CA PRO A 352 -1.39 -2.42 -6.86
C PRO A 352 0.11 -2.35 -7.06
N SER A 353 0.81 -3.44 -6.73
CA SER A 353 2.27 -3.51 -6.82
C SER A 353 2.76 -3.49 -8.28
N VAL A 354 2.08 -4.21 -9.19
CA VAL A 354 2.37 -4.13 -10.63
C VAL A 354 2.13 -2.71 -11.16
N GLN A 355 1.00 -2.10 -10.78
CA GLN A 355 0.70 -0.72 -11.17
C GLN A 355 1.77 0.26 -10.66
N MET A 356 2.25 0.10 -9.42
CA MET A 356 3.34 0.90 -8.88
C MET A 356 4.67 0.67 -9.60
N ARG A 357 4.98 -0.56 -10.01
CA ARG A 357 6.16 -0.84 -10.84
C ARG A 357 6.11 -0.08 -12.16
N MET A 358 4.97 -0.10 -12.85
CA MET A 358 4.78 0.61 -14.11
C MET A 358 4.95 2.13 -13.94
N LEU A 359 4.40 2.69 -12.87
CA LEU A 359 4.57 4.12 -12.56
C LEU A 359 6.01 4.46 -12.17
N ALA A 360 6.67 3.60 -11.39
CA ALA A 360 8.07 3.75 -11.00
C ALA A 360 8.98 3.82 -12.22
N GLU A 361 8.81 2.91 -13.19
CA GLU A 361 9.54 2.92 -14.46
C GLU A 361 9.26 4.18 -15.28
N ARG A 362 7.98 4.56 -15.40
CA ARG A 362 7.57 5.72 -16.17
C ARG A 362 8.15 7.02 -15.60
N PHE A 363 8.15 7.17 -14.28
CA PHE A 363 8.61 8.38 -13.61
C PHE A 363 10.09 8.31 -13.21
N HIS A 364 10.75 7.15 -13.35
CA HIS A 364 12.05 6.83 -12.76
C HIS A 364 12.09 7.17 -11.28
N ARG A 365 11.12 6.72 -10.50
CA ARG A 365 11.03 7.00 -9.07
C ARG A 365 11.01 5.71 -8.26
N PRO A 366 11.64 5.66 -7.08
CA PRO A 366 11.42 4.59 -6.14
C PRO A 366 9.94 4.51 -5.78
N PHE A 367 9.45 3.29 -5.55
CA PHE A 367 8.20 3.09 -4.85
C PHE A 367 8.40 2.28 -3.57
N ILE A 368 7.59 2.61 -2.56
CA ILE A 368 7.53 1.91 -1.29
C ILE A 368 6.17 1.21 -1.21
N GLY A 369 6.19 -0.09 -0.90
CA GLY A 369 4.97 -0.84 -0.66
C GLY A 369 4.40 -0.52 0.72
N THR A 370 3.06 -0.42 0.81
CA THR A 370 2.37 -0.22 2.08
C THR A 370 1.39 -1.36 2.35
N PRO A 371 1.90 -2.55 2.71
CA PRO A 371 1.04 -3.64 3.15
C PRO A 371 0.49 -3.36 4.55
N GLN A 372 -0.48 -4.17 4.95
CA GLN A 372 -1.11 -4.12 6.27
C GLN A 372 -0.36 -4.99 7.29
N ALA A 373 -0.19 -4.52 8.52
CA ALA A 373 0.14 -5.39 9.64
C ALA A 373 -1.13 -5.95 10.28
N CYS A 374 -1.97 -5.06 10.79
CA CYS A 374 -3.23 -5.38 11.45
C CYS A 374 -4.25 -4.27 11.19
N TRP A 375 -5.54 -4.64 11.10
CA TRP A 375 -6.64 -3.69 10.96
C TRP A 375 -7.84 -4.09 11.84
N ARG A 376 -8.64 -3.11 12.24
CA ARG A 376 -9.73 -3.31 13.19
C ARG A 376 -10.91 -4.10 12.60
N GLU A 377 -11.11 -3.96 11.29
CA GLU A 377 -12.28 -4.48 10.57
C GLU A 377 -12.00 -5.82 9.86
N GLU A 378 -10.89 -6.49 10.21
CA GLU A 378 -10.59 -7.80 9.64
C GLU A 378 -11.56 -8.85 10.19
N VAL A 379 -12.21 -9.61 9.30
CA VAL A 379 -13.10 -10.72 9.67
C VAL A 379 -12.32 -11.82 10.40
N ARG A 380 -11.06 -12.03 10.01
CA ARG A 380 -10.06 -12.71 10.84
C ARG A 380 -8.73 -12.02 10.68
N LYS A 381 -7.83 -12.17 11.64
CA LYS A 381 -6.47 -11.66 11.50
C LYS A 381 -5.71 -12.38 10.38
N ILE A 382 -4.79 -11.67 9.73
CA ILE A 382 -3.91 -12.23 8.70
C ILE A 382 -2.99 -13.28 9.32
N THR A 383 -2.79 -14.44 8.70
CA THR A 383 -1.86 -15.45 9.25
C THR A 383 -0.40 -15.03 9.03
N PRO A 384 0.58 -15.58 9.79
CA PRO A 384 2.01 -15.31 9.54
C PRO A 384 2.45 -15.56 8.09
N GLN A 385 1.92 -16.62 7.45
CA GLN A 385 2.21 -16.97 6.06
C GLN A 385 1.61 -15.95 5.08
N GLU A 386 0.36 -15.54 5.31
CA GLU A 386 -0.28 -14.49 4.51
C GLU A 386 0.43 -13.15 4.67
N MET A 387 0.82 -12.78 5.90
CA MET A 387 1.58 -11.57 6.17
C MET A 387 2.91 -11.58 5.41
N ARG A 388 3.66 -12.69 5.49
CA ARG A 388 4.90 -12.88 4.74
C ARG A 388 4.67 -12.75 3.23
N CYS A 389 3.66 -13.42 2.68
CA CYS A 389 3.28 -13.29 1.27
C CYS A 389 2.97 -11.82 0.91
N SER A 390 2.14 -11.15 1.71
CA SER A 390 1.74 -9.75 1.48
C SER A 390 2.92 -8.78 1.46
N TYR A 391 3.96 -9.01 2.26
CA TYR A 391 5.13 -8.11 2.30
C TYR A 391 6.07 -8.37 1.12
N TYR A 392 6.21 -9.63 0.69
CA TYR A 392 7.07 -9.98 -0.42
C TYR A 392 6.46 -9.68 -1.79
N LEU A 393 5.13 -9.57 -1.92
CA LEU A 393 4.50 -9.23 -3.20
C LEU A 393 4.96 -7.85 -3.75
N PRO A 394 4.93 -6.74 -2.98
CA PRO A 394 5.52 -5.48 -3.44
C PRO A 394 7.01 -5.60 -3.78
N ILE A 395 7.78 -6.37 -3.00
CA ILE A 395 9.21 -6.60 -3.25
C ILE A 395 9.43 -7.29 -4.59
N ILE A 396 8.65 -8.33 -4.90
CA ILE A 396 8.70 -9.05 -6.18
C ILE A 396 8.43 -8.09 -7.35
N HIS A 397 7.57 -7.10 -7.16
CA HIS A 397 7.29 -6.05 -8.14
C HIS A 397 8.25 -4.86 -8.08
N GLY A 398 9.38 -4.99 -7.37
CA GLY A 398 10.46 -4.00 -7.39
C GLY A 398 10.34 -2.88 -6.36
N ALA A 399 9.53 -3.05 -5.30
CA ALA A 399 9.48 -2.09 -4.20
C ALA A 399 10.86 -1.92 -3.57
N LYS A 400 11.21 -0.68 -3.22
CA LYS A 400 12.51 -0.30 -2.67
C LYS A 400 12.45 0.03 -1.18
N GLY A 401 11.34 -0.35 -0.56
CA GLY A 401 11.07 -0.28 0.86
C GLY A 401 9.67 -0.79 1.17
N LEU A 402 9.39 -1.01 2.46
CA LEU A 402 8.07 -1.31 2.99
C LEU A 402 7.79 -0.42 4.19
N LEU A 403 6.71 0.35 4.10
CA LEU A 403 6.15 1.09 5.23
C LEU A 403 4.80 0.46 5.51
N VAL A 404 4.76 -0.42 6.49
CA VAL A 404 3.62 -1.25 6.85
C VAL A 404 2.61 -0.44 7.64
N PHE A 405 1.34 -0.49 7.27
CA PHE A 405 0.31 0.20 8.03
C PHE A 405 0.05 -0.51 9.37
N TRP A 406 0.13 0.23 10.48
CA TRP A 406 -0.21 -0.25 11.82
C TRP A 406 -1.06 0.79 12.58
N TYR A 407 -2.29 0.40 12.90
CA TYR A 407 -3.14 1.15 13.81
C TYR A 407 -2.69 0.91 15.27
N ASN A 408 -1.83 1.78 15.81
CA ASN A 408 -1.11 1.54 17.07
C ASN A 408 -1.96 1.56 18.36
N ASP A 409 -3.18 2.10 18.29
CA ASP A 409 -4.16 1.96 19.37
C ASP A 409 -4.57 0.48 19.58
N GLU A 410 -4.17 -0.41 18.68
CA GLU A 410 -4.19 -1.85 18.87
C GLU A 410 -2.78 -2.36 19.16
N GLU A 411 -2.61 -2.97 20.33
CA GLU A 411 -1.42 -3.79 20.58
C GLU A 411 -1.38 -4.90 19.52
N MET A 412 -0.37 -4.85 18.65
CA MET A 412 -0.13 -5.90 17.66
C MET A 412 0.01 -7.24 18.39
N HIS A 413 -0.72 -8.25 17.94
CA HIS A 413 -0.73 -9.53 18.63
C HIS A 413 0.70 -10.13 18.65
N PRO A 414 1.14 -10.83 19.72
CA PRO A 414 2.51 -11.38 19.78
C PRO A 414 2.89 -12.25 18.57
N VAL A 415 1.94 -12.98 18.01
CA VAL A 415 2.11 -13.79 16.79
C VAL A 415 2.39 -12.92 15.56
N GLU A 416 1.62 -11.84 15.36
CA GLU A 416 1.82 -10.87 14.27
C GLU A 416 3.17 -10.18 14.43
N TRP A 417 3.50 -9.74 15.65
CA TRP A 417 4.78 -9.09 15.94
C TRP A 417 5.97 -10.01 15.68
N LYS A 418 5.88 -11.28 16.09
CA LYS A 418 6.90 -12.31 15.82
C LYS A 418 7.06 -12.54 14.32
N ALA A 419 5.95 -12.65 13.58
CA ALA A 419 5.96 -12.80 12.13
C ALA A 419 6.60 -11.58 11.45
N ALA A 420 6.14 -10.37 11.77
CA ALA A 420 6.65 -9.12 11.22
C ALA A 420 8.17 -8.95 11.50
N THR A 421 8.62 -9.25 12.72
CA THR A 421 10.06 -9.23 13.10
C THR A 421 10.88 -10.24 12.29
N LYS A 422 10.36 -11.46 12.08
CA LYS A 422 11.04 -12.48 11.25
C LYS A 422 11.17 -11.98 9.81
N ILE A 423 10.09 -11.46 9.23
CA ILE A 423 10.08 -10.89 7.88
C ILE A 423 11.03 -9.70 7.77
N ALA A 424 11.04 -8.81 8.76
CA ALA A 424 11.92 -7.64 8.76
C ALA A 424 13.40 -8.03 8.76
N LYS A 425 13.78 -9.04 9.55
CA LYS A 425 15.15 -9.59 9.54
C LYS A 425 15.52 -10.24 8.21
N GLU A 426 14.60 -10.98 7.59
CA GLU A 426 14.79 -11.53 6.25
C GLU A 426 15.03 -10.41 5.21
N LEU A 427 14.17 -9.39 5.20
CA LEU A 427 14.29 -8.25 4.28
C LEU A 427 15.53 -7.39 4.56
N GLY A 428 15.95 -7.27 5.82
CA GLY A 428 17.20 -6.61 6.19
C GLY A 428 18.43 -7.29 5.58
N GLN A 429 18.44 -8.63 5.49
CA GLN A 429 19.50 -9.38 4.80
C GLN A 429 19.43 -9.19 3.27
N LEU A 430 18.22 -9.04 2.71
CA LEU A 430 18.03 -8.84 1.28
C LEU A 430 18.21 -7.38 0.82
N ALA A 431 18.09 -6.40 1.72
CA ALA A 431 18.10 -4.98 1.36
C ALA A 431 19.30 -4.55 0.49
N PRO A 432 20.56 -4.96 0.77
CA PRO A 432 21.70 -4.63 -0.10
C PRO A 432 21.58 -5.17 -1.53
N ILE A 433 20.80 -6.22 -1.73
CA ILE A 433 20.54 -6.87 -3.03
C ILE A 433 19.34 -6.18 -3.70
N LEU A 434 18.28 -5.90 -2.95
CA LEU A 434 17.06 -5.25 -3.45
C LEU A 434 17.31 -3.82 -3.94
N LEU A 435 18.20 -3.09 -3.26
CA LEU A 435 18.57 -1.72 -3.61
C LEU A 435 19.43 -1.60 -4.88
N LYS A 436 20.03 -2.70 -5.37
CA LYS A 436 20.68 -2.69 -6.68
C LYS A 436 19.63 -2.60 -7.79
N LYS A 437 20.03 -2.12 -8.96
CA LYS A 437 19.22 -2.28 -10.18
C LYS A 437 18.90 -3.76 -10.42
N SER A 438 17.68 -4.05 -10.86
CA SER A 438 17.33 -5.41 -11.27
C SER A 438 17.91 -5.68 -12.65
N PRO A 439 18.39 -6.90 -12.95
CA PRO A 439 18.74 -7.23 -14.31
C PRO A 439 17.50 -7.15 -15.20
N PRO A 440 17.69 -6.93 -16.51
CA PRO A 440 16.65 -7.15 -17.49
C PRO A 440 16.07 -8.55 -17.29
N GLN A 441 14.75 -8.71 -17.29
CA GLN A 441 14.17 -10.03 -17.04
C GLN A 441 12.84 -10.24 -17.75
N MET A 442 12.63 -11.49 -18.16
CA MET A 442 11.42 -12.01 -18.78
C MET A 442 11.04 -13.29 -18.04
N ILE A 443 10.11 -13.14 -17.11
CA ILE A 443 9.57 -14.24 -16.31
C ILE A 443 8.21 -14.56 -16.91
N VAL A 444 7.85 -15.81 -17.16
CA VAL A 444 6.51 -16.22 -17.64
C VAL A 444 5.98 -17.29 -16.71
N SER A 445 4.77 -17.14 -16.18
CA SER A 445 4.16 -18.16 -15.33
C SER A 445 2.86 -18.68 -15.96
N SER A 446 2.71 -20.00 -15.96
CA SER A 446 1.57 -20.72 -16.55
C SER A 446 1.01 -21.74 -15.56
N LEU A 447 -0.28 -22.08 -15.72
CA LEU A 447 -0.96 -23.14 -14.96
C LEU A 447 -1.29 -24.31 -15.88
N SER A 448 -0.92 -25.53 -15.49
CA SER A 448 -1.03 -26.72 -16.36
C SER A 448 -2.46 -27.25 -16.58
N ASN A 449 -3.46 -26.80 -15.80
CA ASN A 449 -4.78 -27.45 -15.71
C ASN A 449 -5.97 -26.67 -16.29
N ARG A 450 -5.77 -25.61 -17.10
CA ARG A 450 -6.88 -25.04 -17.87
C ARG A 450 -6.97 -25.73 -19.23
N SER A 451 -7.92 -26.65 -19.38
CA SER A 451 -8.40 -27.17 -20.66
C SER A 451 -9.17 -26.12 -21.50
N GLU A 452 -8.85 -24.83 -21.34
CA GLU A 452 -9.45 -23.73 -22.10
C GLU A 452 -8.35 -22.95 -22.83
N ASN A 453 -8.15 -23.34 -24.08
CA ASN A 453 -7.36 -22.68 -25.12
C ASN A 453 -7.93 -21.30 -25.51
N ASN A 454 -8.14 -20.35 -24.60
CA ASN A 454 -8.60 -19.00 -24.97
C ASN A 454 -7.94 -17.83 -24.23
N ALA A 455 -7.05 -18.05 -23.26
CA ALA A 455 -6.21 -16.95 -22.76
C ALA A 455 -4.91 -16.91 -23.57
N ALA A 456 -4.78 -15.90 -24.44
CA ALA A 456 -3.50 -15.60 -25.06
C ALA A 456 -2.43 -15.47 -23.96
N PRO A 457 -1.21 -16.02 -24.13
CA PRO A 457 -0.13 -15.78 -23.20
C PRO A 457 0.04 -14.28 -23.05
N VAL A 458 -0.26 -13.74 -21.86
CA VAL A 458 0.01 -12.34 -21.57
C VAL A 458 1.53 -12.22 -21.65
N PRO A 459 2.07 -11.40 -22.56
CA PRO A 459 3.49 -11.12 -22.51
C PRO A 459 3.71 -10.43 -21.17
N ASN A 460 4.35 -11.13 -20.24
CA ASN A 460 5.15 -10.44 -19.24
C ASN A 460 6.15 -9.64 -20.05
N ARG A 461 5.80 -8.35 -20.23
CA ARG A 461 6.62 -7.43 -20.99
C ARG A 461 8.00 -7.51 -20.37
N PRO A 462 9.06 -7.60 -21.18
CA PRO A 462 10.40 -7.45 -20.63
C PRO A 462 10.38 -6.21 -19.74
N ILE A 463 10.93 -6.31 -18.52
CA ILE A 463 11.15 -5.16 -17.62
C ILE A 463 12.05 -4.08 -18.29
N ASP A 464 12.47 -4.32 -19.52
CA ASP A 464 13.48 -3.60 -20.26
C ASP A 464 13.02 -2.98 -21.59
N ILE A 465 11.74 -3.04 -21.93
CA ILE A 465 11.25 -2.35 -23.14
C ILE A 465 10.17 -1.37 -22.72
N LEU A 466 10.55 -0.09 -22.67
CA LEU A 466 9.62 1.04 -22.71
C LEU A 466 8.62 0.75 -23.84
N PRO A 467 7.33 0.50 -23.54
CA PRO A 467 6.35 0.51 -24.61
C PRO A 467 6.40 1.91 -25.24
N ASP A 468 6.14 1.98 -26.55
CA ASP A 468 5.82 3.22 -27.24
C ASP A 468 5.08 4.17 -26.30
N PHE A 469 5.51 5.43 -26.23
CA PHE A 469 4.95 6.53 -25.44
C PHE A 469 3.49 6.87 -25.80
N LYS A 470 2.64 5.88 -26.07
CA LYS A 470 1.19 6.04 -26.03
C LYS A 470 0.79 6.04 -24.56
N PRO A 471 0.11 7.10 -24.08
CA PRO A 471 -0.56 7.06 -22.79
C PRO A 471 -1.38 5.76 -22.77
N ILE A 472 -1.11 4.89 -21.80
CA ILE A 472 -2.08 3.84 -21.49
C ILE A 472 -3.22 4.62 -20.85
N GLU A 473 -4.21 5.00 -21.65
CA GLU A 473 -5.33 5.86 -21.24
C GLU A 473 -6.13 5.30 -20.05
N ASN A 474 -5.79 4.10 -19.54
CA ASN A 474 -6.54 3.35 -18.52
C ASN A 474 -5.66 2.44 -17.63
N ILE A 475 -4.48 2.87 -17.14
CA ILE A 475 -3.74 2.10 -16.09
C ILE A 475 -4.63 1.87 -14.85
N THR A 476 -5.58 2.76 -14.62
CA THR A 476 -6.44 2.83 -13.45
C THR A 476 -7.61 1.83 -13.46
N THR A 477 -8.05 1.36 -14.64
CA THR A 477 -9.28 0.53 -14.79
C THR A 477 -9.05 -0.86 -15.39
N SER A 478 -7.91 -1.13 -16.04
CA SER A 478 -7.64 -2.47 -16.58
C SER A 478 -7.29 -3.44 -15.45
N LYS A 479 -8.08 -4.50 -15.27
CA LYS A 479 -7.71 -5.63 -14.40
C LYS A 479 -6.40 -6.23 -14.92
N VAL A 480 -5.30 -5.90 -14.25
CA VAL A 480 -4.01 -6.52 -14.54
C VAL A 480 -4.10 -7.97 -14.09
N GLU A 481 -3.96 -8.91 -15.04
CA GLU A 481 -3.83 -10.32 -14.69
C GLU A 481 -2.47 -10.54 -14.02
N VAL A 482 -2.51 -11.09 -12.81
CA VAL A 482 -1.29 -11.45 -12.06
C VAL A 482 -1.21 -12.97 -11.98
N PRO A 483 -0.03 -13.57 -12.26
CA PRO A 483 0.11 -15.01 -12.18
C PRO A 483 0.01 -15.48 -10.73
N VAL A 484 -0.38 -16.74 -10.55
CA VAL A 484 -0.44 -17.37 -9.21
C VAL A 484 0.95 -17.44 -8.59
N ILE A 485 1.95 -17.86 -9.37
CA ILE A 485 3.35 -17.85 -8.95
C ILE A 485 4.03 -16.60 -9.52
N GLN A 486 4.48 -15.72 -8.65
CA GLN A 486 5.13 -14.45 -8.99
C GLN A 486 6.60 -14.53 -8.60
N ALA A 487 7.49 -13.92 -9.39
CA ALA A 487 8.92 -14.02 -9.13
C ALA A 487 9.69 -12.75 -9.52
N LEU A 488 10.85 -12.56 -8.89
CA LEU A 488 11.83 -11.52 -9.16
C LEU A 488 13.24 -12.12 -9.17
N ALA A 489 14.03 -11.78 -10.19
CA ALA A 489 15.45 -12.11 -10.26
C ALA A 489 16.33 -10.91 -9.86
N LYS A 490 17.41 -11.18 -9.11
CA LYS A 490 18.44 -10.21 -8.73
C LYS A 490 19.84 -10.80 -8.89
N ASN A 491 20.77 -9.99 -9.40
CA ASN A 491 22.18 -10.36 -9.49
C ASN A 491 22.86 -10.25 -8.12
N ILE A 492 23.74 -11.20 -7.82
CA ILE A 492 24.68 -11.15 -6.70
C ILE A 492 26.08 -11.54 -7.19
N SER A 493 27.11 -11.33 -6.36
CA SER A 493 28.50 -11.51 -6.79
C SER A 493 28.87 -12.93 -7.23
N ASP A 494 28.20 -13.96 -6.71
CA ASP A 494 28.47 -15.37 -6.99
C ASP A 494 27.32 -16.10 -7.73
N GLY A 495 26.36 -15.34 -8.27
CA GLY A 495 25.23 -15.89 -9.02
C GLY A 495 24.00 -15.00 -8.99
N GLU A 496 22.85 -15.60 -8.74
CA GLU A 496 21.55 -14.91 -8.76
C GLU A 496 20.71 -15.29 -7.54
N ILE A 497 19.85 -14.37 -7.12
CA ILE A 497 18.73 -14.65 -6.22
C ILE A 497 17.43 -14.60 -7.00
N ILE A 498 16.61 -15.62 -6.82
CA ILE A 498 15.22 -15.65 -7.29
C ILE A 498 14.29 -15.62 -6.10
N ILE A 499 13.50 -14.55 -5.97
CA ILE A 499 12.43 -14.43 -4.98
C ILE A 499 11.14 -14.91 -5.64
N VAL A 500 10.43 -15.83 -5.01
CA VAL A 500 9.19 -16.42 -5.54
C VAL A 500 8.10 -16.38 -4.48
N SER A 501 6.87 -16.06 -4.87
CA SER A 501 5.70 -16.24 -4.02
C SER A 501 4.56 -16.99 -4.72
N ASN A 502 3.95 -17.92 -4.00
CA ASN A 502 2.63 -18.45 -4.32
C ASN A 502 1.57 -17.50 -3.75
N SER A 503 0.84 -16.80 -4.60
CA SER A 503 -0.18 -15.82 -4.18
C SER A 503 -1.56 -16.45 -3.90
N LYS A 504 -1.64 -17.77 -3.72
CA LYS A 504 -2.88 -18.50 -3.42
C LYS A 504 -2.69 -19.42 -2.22
N GLY A 505 -3.77 -19.66 -1.48
CA GLY A 505 -3.78 -20.63 -0.39
C GLY A 505 -3.65 -22.08 -0.87
N THR A 506 -3.94 -22.35 -2.15
CA THR A 506 -3.73 -23.66 -2.77
C THR A 506 -2.24 -23.93 -2.92
N PRO A 507 -1.74 -25.10 -2.51
CA PRO A 507 -0.36 -25.49 -2.77
C PRO A 507 -0.15 -25.87 -4.25
N TYR A 508 1.04 -25.56 -4.77
CA TYR A 508 1.41 -25.82 -6.16
C TYR A 508 2.73 -26.58 -6.26
N HIS A 509 2.79 -27.54 -7.18
CA HIS A 509 4.04 -28.07 -7.68
C HIS A 509 4.50 -27.18 -8.85
N ALA A 510 5.66 -26.54 -8.69
CA ALA A 510 6.21 -25.59 -9.67
C ALA A 510 7.48 -26.14 -10.32
N VAL A 511 7.52 -26.07 -11.64
CA VAL A 511 8.70 -26.36 -12.47
C VAL A 511 9.26 -25.04 -12.97
N PHE A 512 10.45 -24.69 -12.49
CA PHE A 512 11.18 -23.49 -12.89
C PHE A 512 12.14 -23.85 -14.00
N ASN A 513 12.06 -23.18 -15.14
CA ASN A 513 13.03 -23.26 -16.22
C ASN A 513 13.74 -21.92 -16.32
N LEU A 514 15.05 -21.89 -16.05
CA LEU A 514 15.83 -20.67 -15.98
C LEU A 514 17.04 -20.79 -16.91
N SER A 515 17.18 -19.82 -17.83
CA SER A 515 18.25 -19.83 -18.85
C SER A 515 19.66 -19.79 -18.29
N THR A 516 19.83 -19.38 -17.03
CA THR A 516 21.11 -19.17 -16.38
C THR A 516 21.63 -20.41 -15.64
N ILE A 517 20.80 -21.45 -15.48
CA ILE A 517 21.22 -22.74 -14.89
C ILE A 517 22.10 -23.50 -15.88
N VAL A 518 23.26 -23.96 -15.40
CA VAL A 518 24.25 -24.73 -16.14
C VAL A 518 24.62 -26.01 -15.41
N LYS A 519 25.47 -26.83 -16.04
CA LYS A 519 26.03 -28.02 -15.40
C LYS A 519 26.77 -27.60 -14.12
N ASN A 520 26.44 -28.26 -13.00
CA ASN A 520 26.98 -28.00 -11.65
C ASN A 520 26.50 -26.70 -10.99
N THR A 521 25.42 -26.08 -11.46
CA THR A 521 24.74 -25.01 -10.71
C THR A 521 24.23 -25.57 -9.37
N GLU A 522 24.50 -24.84 -8.30
CA GLU A 522 24.01 -25.17 -6.96
C GLU A 522 22.81 -24.28 -6.65
N ILE A 523 21.68 -24.88 -6.30
CA ILE A 523 20.44 -24.17 -5.96
C ILE A 523 20.09 -24.51 -4.51
N ARG A 524 19.94 -23.48 -3.67
CA ARG A 524 19.59 -23.62 -2.24
C ARG A 524 18.60 -22.54 -1.82
N ASP A 525 17.83 -22.83 -0.78
CA ASP A 525 17.07 -21.79 -0.11
C ASP A 525 18.04 -20.84 0.62
N PHE A 526 17.85 -19.54 0.43
CA PHE A 526 18.73 -18.49 0.94
C PHE A 526 18.65 -18.38 2.47
N PHE A 527 17.45 -18.53 3.04
CA PHE A 527 17.24 -18.46 4.49
C PHE A 527 17.36 -19.83 5.17
N ASN A 528 17.26 -20.91 4.41
CA ASN A 528 17.56 -22.27 4.86
C ASN A 528 18.54 -22.99 3.91
N PRO A 529 19.86 -22.71 4.00
CA PRO A 529 20.87 -23.30 3.12
C PRO A 529 20.95 -24.84 3.16
N SER A 530 20.38 -25.49 4.18
CA SER A 530 20.28 -26.95 4.24
C SER A 530 19.30 -27.53 3.21
N LYS A 531 18.31 -26.73 2.78
CA LYS A 531 17.35 -27.10 1.74
C LYS A 531 17.96 -26.81 0.37
N GLN A 532 18.30 -27.89 -0.34
CA GLN A 532 18.92 -27.82 -1.67
C GLN A 532 17.97 -28.37 -2.73
N TYR A 533 18.12 -27.85 -3.95
CA TYR A 533 17.31 -28.21 -5.10
C TYR A 533 18.23 -28.76 -6.19
N LYS A 534 17.85 -29.92 -6.76
CA LYS A 534 18.64 -30.57 -7.80
C LYS A 534 18.21 -30.03 -9.16
N PRO A 535 19.11 -29.37 -9.92
CA PRO A 535 18.79 -28.98 -11.29
C PRO A 535 18.75 -30.22 -12.20
N ASN A 536 17.85 -30.17 -13.18
CA ASN A 536 17.76 -31.09 -14.31
C ASN A 536 17.82 -30.28 -15.61
N GLY A 537 19.00 -30.22 -16.24
CA GLY A 537 19.25 -29.31 -17.35
C GLY A 537 19.12 -27.86 -16.90
N THR A 538 18.26 -27.08 -17.56
CA THR A 538 17.94 -25.69 -17.19
C THR A 538 16.78 -25.58 -16.20
N THR A 539 16.30 -26.71 -15.66
CA THR A 539 15.10 -26.75 -14.83
C THR A 539 15.37 -27.17 -13.40
N PHE A 540 14.52 -26.77 -12.45
CA PHE A 540 14.41 -27.38 -11.13
C PHE A 540 12.96 -27.32 -10.65
N THR A 541 12.62 -28.09 -9.63
CA THR A 541 11.24 -28.16 -9.11
C THR A 541 11.19 -27.83 -7.62
N ASP A 542 10.07 -27.26 -7.17
CA ASP A 542 9.73 -27.09 -5.76
C ASP A 542 8.23 -27.31 -5.56
N SER A 543 7.87 -27.74 -4.34
CA SER A 543 6.49 -27.73 -3.86
C SER A 543 6.30 -26.51 -2.99
N LEU A 544 5.44 -25.61 -3.46
CA LEU A 544 5.11 -24.35 -2.80
C LEU A 544 3.80 -24.53 -2.03
N GLU A 545 3.86 -24.44 -0.70
CA GLU A 545 2.67 -24.37 0.14
C GLU A 545 1.79 -23.16 -0.20
N GLY A 546 0.57 -23.14 0.33
CA GLY A 546 -0.29 -21.97 0.26
C GLY A 546 0.41 -20.73 0.81
N TYR A 547 0.39 -19.64 0.05
CA TYR A 547 1.05 -18.38 0.41
C TYR A 547 2.56 -18.49 0.62
N ALA A 548 3.21 -19.54 0.08
CA ALA A 548 4.64 -19.73 0.19
C ALA A 548 5.42 -18.52 -0.32
N VAL A 549 6.52 -18.22 0.37
CA VAL A 549 7.60 -17.35 -0.13
C VAL A 549 8.90 -18.15 -0.09
N ARG A 550 9.63 -18.11 -1.20
CA ARG A 550 10.94 -18.75 -1.38
C ARG A 550 11.94 -17.74 -1.89
N VAL A 551 13.18 -17.89 -1.44
CA VAL A 551 14.30 -17.11 -1.94
C VAL A 551 15.39 -18.10 -2.31
N TYR A 552 15.54 -18.37 -3.61
CA TYR A 552 16.54 -19.30 -4.12
C TYR A 552 17.84 -18.57 -4.38
N HIS A 553 18.95 -19.07 -3.86
CA HIS A 553 20.29 -18.68 -4.28
C HIS A 553 20.77 -19.69 -5.33
N ILE A 554 20.97 -19.19 -6.56
CA ILE A 554 21.46 -19.94 -7.72
C ILE A 554 22.94 -19.58 -7.93
N LYS A 555 23.83 -20.41 -7.39
CA LYS A 555 25.28 -20.18 -7.43
C LYS A 555 25.87 -20.71 -8.74
N LYS A 556 26.87 -20.00 -9.27
CA LYS A 556 27.54 -20.33 -10.56
C LYS A 556 26.56 -20.28 -11.75
N SER A 557 25.83 -19.17 -11.87
CA SER A 557 24.99 -18.92 -13.05
C SER A 557 25.84 -18.63 -14.29
N LYS A 558 25.32 -18.85 -15.50
CA LYS A 558 26.05 -18.64 -16.76
C LYS A 558 26.36 -17.17 -17.08
N ARG A 559 25.67 -16.23 -16.45
CA ARG A 559 25.69 -14.83 -16.88
C ARG A 559 27.03 -14.19 -16.57
N THR A 560 27.65 -13.66 -17.61
CA THR A 560 28.88 -12.86 -17.53
C THR A 560 28.62 -11.37 -17.62
N ASP A 561 27.40 -10.99 -18.03
CA ASP A 561 26.98 -9.60 -18.23
C ASP A 561 25.71 -9.30 -17.40
N GLU A 562 25.77 -8.21 -16.63
CA GLU A 562 24.67 -7.74 -15.79
C GLU A 562 23.46 -7.25 -16.61
N ASP A 563 23.69 -6.90 -17.88
CA ASP A 563 22.65 -6.47 -18.82
C ASP A 563 22.04 -7.64 -19.64
N GLU A 564 22.59 -8.86 -19.55
CA GLU A 564 21.95 -10.03 -20.21
C GLU A 564 20.59 -10.35 -19.56
N PRO A 565 19.49 -10.48 -20.32
CA PRO A 565 18.19 -10.74 -19.70
C PRO A 565 18.06 -12.10 -19.01
N VAL A 566 17.56 -12.12 -17.77
CA VAL A 566 17.13 -13.35 -17.09
C VAL A 566 15.85 -13.85 -17.73
N ARG A 567 15.89 -15.03 -18.35
CA ARG A 567 14.72 -15.67 -18.95
C ARG A 567 14.26 -16.82 -18.07
N MET A 568 13.04 -16.73 -17.58
CA MET A 568 12.44 -17.73 -16.71
C MET A 568 11.05 -18.12 -17.20
N SER A 569 10.74 -19.41 -17.22
CA SER A 569 9.36 -19.88 -17.25
C SER A 569 9.04 -20.73 -16.04
N ILE A 570 7.82 -20.58 -15.51
CA ILE A 570 7.33 -21.26 -14.32
C ILE A 570 6.04 -21.98 -14.71
N ASN A 571 6.08 -23.31 -14.80
CA ASN A 571 4.87 -24.11 -15.00
C ASN A 571 4.41 -24.63 -13.64
N ALA A 572 3.23 -24.22 -13.18
CA ALA A 572 2.69 -24.62 -11.90
C ALA A 572 1.43 -25.49 -12.07
N SER A 573 1.33 -26.52 -11.24
CA SER A 573 0.19 -27.43 -11.18
C SER A 573 -0.32 -27.49 -9.74
N PRO A 574 -1.64 -27.40 -9.49
CA PRO A 574 -2.16 -27.54 -8.14
C PRO A 574 -1.83 -28.95 -7.63
N ILE A 575 -1.45 -29.06 -6.36
CA ILE A 575 -1.23 -30.37 -5.72
C ILE A 575 -2.63 -30.90 -5.36
N ASN A 576 -3.15 -31.80 -6.20
CA ASN A 576 -4.56 -32.26 -6.26
C ASN A 576 -5.12 -32.90 -4.97
N ASP A 577 -4.32 -33.09 -3.92
CA ASP A 577 -4.77 -33.68 -2.65
C ASP A 577 -5.26 -32.66 -1.61
N LEU A 578 -5.22 -31.36 -1.91
CA LEU A 578 -5.60 -30.31 -0.96
C LEU A 578 -6.59 -29.27 -1.55
N THR A 579 -7.31 -29.64 -2.61
CA THR A 579 -8.40 -28.83 -3.19
C THR A 579 -9.65 -28.76 -2.32
N GLU A 580 -9.60 -29.21 -1.06
CA GLU A 580 -10.35 -28.54 0.00
C GLU A 580 -9.78 -27.13 0.16
N HIS A 581 -10.06 -26.28 -0.84
CA HIS A 581 -10.22 -24.88 -0.58
C HIS A 581 -11.06 -24.75 0.69
N VAL A 582 -10.82 -23.69 1.44
CA VAL A 582 -11.88 -23.06 2.24
C VAL A 582 -12.97 -22.65 1.24
N ALA A 583 -13.70 -23.62 0.70
CA ALA A 583 -15.08 -23.41 0.39
C ALA A 583 -15.61 -22.87 1.72
N ILE A 584 -16.12 -21.65 1.69
CA ILE A 584 -17.17 -21.27 2.63
C ILE A 584 -18.09 -22.49 2.59
N SER A 585 -18.07 -23.22 3.69
CA SER A 585 -18.43 -24.61 3.70
C SER A 585 -19.75 -24.78 2.96
N THR A 586 -19.93 -25.87 2.22
CA THR A 586 -21.28 -26.29 1.81
C THR A 586 -22.15 -26.66 3.01
N SER A 587 -21.66 -26.40 4.23
CA SER A 587 -22.39 -26.43 5.47
C SER A 587 -23.72 -25.74 5.32
N GLN A 588 -24.68 -26.40 5.95
CA GLN A 588 -25.96 -25.82 6.21
C GLN A 588 -25.86 -24.56 7.09
N ASN A 589 -24.81 -24.46 7.91
CA ASN A 589 -24.51 -23.30 8.72
C ASN A 589 -23.75 -22.23 7.94
N LEU A 590 -24.32 -21.03 7.91
CA LEU A 590 -23.78 -19.85 7.24
C LEU A 590 -22.86 -19.02 8.16
N LEU A 591 -22.72 -19.41 9.43
CA LEU A 591 -21.75 -18.83 10.37
C LEU A 591 -20.42 -19.57 10.28
N LEU A 592 -19.33 -18.81 10.24
CA LEU A 592 -17.97 -19.33 10.31
C LEU A 592 -17.54 -19.53 11.77
N ASN A 593 -16.68 -20.54 12.00
CA ASN A 593 -16.07 -20.83 13.31
C ASN A 593 -17.11 -20.91 14.45
N ALA A 594 -18.19 -21.65 14.20
CA ALA A 594 -19.38 -21.68 15.03
C ALA A 594 -19.17 -22.21 16.47
N SER A 595 -18.11 -23.01 16.67
CA SER A 595 -17.68 -23.53 17.98
C SER A 595 -16.32 -23.01 18.43
N PHE A 596 -15.75 -22.01 17.76
CA PHE A 596 -14.47 -21.36 18.12
C PHE A 596 -13.21 -22.22 18.08
N GLU A 597 -13.35 -23.51 17.80
CA GLU A 597 -12.26 -24.48 17.72
C GLU A 597 -11.22 -24.15 16.64
N GLU A 598 -11.59 -23.29 15.68
CA GLU A 598 -10.82 -23.05 14.46
C GLU A 598 -10.31 -21.60 14.37
N ALA A 599 -10.21 -20.94 15.53
CA ALA A 599 -9.60 -19.64 15.64
C ALA A 599 -8.15 -19.63 15.10
N THR A 600 -7.88 -18.80 14.09
CA THR A 600 -6.52 -18.53 13.61
C THR A 600 -5.65 -17.79 14.62
N TYR A 601 -6.22 -17.31 15.72
CA TYR A 601 -5.50 -16.61 16.77
C TYR A 601 -5.94 -17.11 18.14
N PHE A 602 -4.97 -17.47 18.98
CA PHE A 602 -5.25 -17.90 20.35
C PHE A 602 -6.02 -16.81 21.10
N GLY A 603 -7.16 -17.19 21.68
CA GLY A 603 -8.01 -16.27 22.44
C GLY A 603 -8.99 -15.43 21.60
N LYS A 604 -8.91 -15.39 20.26
CA LYS A 604 -9.81 -14.58 19.43
C LYS A 604 -10.68 -15.43 18.50
N PRO A 605 -12.02 -15.33 18.57
CA PRO A 605 -12.89 -16.06 17.65
C PRO A 605 -12.86 -15.44 16.23
N ASP A 606 -12.38 -16.19 15.24
CA ASP A 606 -12.45 -15.78 13.83
C ASP A 606 -13.90 -15.57 13.37
N ALA A 607 -14.16 -14.52 12.58
CA ALA A 607 -15.46 -14.09 12.06
C ALA A 607 -16.45 -13.51 13.09
N TRP A 608 -16.01 -13.31 14.33
CA TRP A 608 -16.85 -12.84 15.43
C TRP A 608 -16.30 -11.54 15.99
N PHE A 609 -17.16 -10.54 16.07
CA PHE A 609 -16.79 -9.20 16.52
C PHE A 609 -17.45 -8.92 17.87
N VAL A 610 -16.68 -8.50 18.85
CA VAL A 610 -17.22 -7.84 20.05
C VAL A 610 -17.20 -6.34 19.74
N ASN A 611 -18.31 -5.65 19.98
CA ASN A 611 -18.53 -4.26 19.52
C ASN A 611 -17.29 -3.34 19.65
N PRO A 612 -16.73 -2.81 18.54
CA PRO A 612 -15.66 -1.81 18.62
C PRO A 612 -16.17 -0.38 18.90
N TRP A 613 -17.49 -0.14 18.87
CA TRP A 613 -18.08 1.20 18.89
C TRP A 613 -18.42 1.74 20.29
N THR A 614 -18.05 1.05 21.37
CA THR A 614 -17.96 1.75 22.65
C THR A 614 -16.77 2.70 22.55
N ASP A 615 -16.91 3.97 22.94
CA ASP A 615 -15.88 5.03 22.97
C ASP A 615 -14.61 4.71 23.81
N ASN A 616 -14.37 3.43 24.10
CA ASN A 616 -13.31 2.94 24.95
C ASN A 616 -12.41 1.95 24.16
N PRO A 617 -11.30 2.41 23.56
CA PRO A 617 -10.33 1.57 22.85
C PRO A 617 -9.70 0.47 23.71
N SER A 618 -9.85 0.52 25.05
CA SER A 618 -9.37 -0.53 25.96
C SER A 618 -10.10 -1.88 25.82
N VAL A 619 -11.28 -1.93 25.20
CA VAL A 619 -12.04 -3.19 25.04
C VAL A 619 -11.40 -4.12 23.98
N ASN A 620 -10.75 -3.57 22.94
CA ASN A 620 -10.08 -4.37 21.90
C ASN A 620 -8.81 -5.08 22.41
N THR A 621 -8.20 -4.56 23.48
CA THR A 621 -6.96 -5.10 24.07
C THR A 621 -7.16 -6.36 24.92
N ARG A 622 -8.41 -6.81 25.14
CA ARG A 622 -8.70 -7.96 26.02
C ARG A 622 -9.53 -9.08 25.38
N ILE A 623 -9.59 -9.12 24.05
CA ILE A 623 -10.28 -10.20 23.32
C ILE A 623 -9.62 -11.56 23.61
N ASP A 624 -8.34 -11.60 23.96
CA ASP A 624 -7.64 -12.80 24.43
C ASP A 624 -8.33 -13.53 25.61
N LYS A 625 -9.19 -12.82 26.35
CA LYS A 625 -10.00 -13.37 27.46
C LYS A 625 -11.43 -13.76 27.07
N CYS A 626 -11.80 -13.59 25.81
CA CYS A 626 -13.13 -13.96 25.32
C CYS A 626 -13.26 -15.46 25.12
N LEU A 627 -12.22 -16.18 24.68
CA LEU A 627 -12.29 -17.64 24.59
C LEU A 627 -12.01 -18.30 25.94
N VAL A 628 -12.94 -19.14 26.38
CA VAL A 628 -12.85 -19.92 27.61
C VAL A 628 -12.58 -21.38 27.24
N LYS A 629 -11.46 -21.91 27.72
CA LYS A 629 -11.09 -23.32 27.53
C LYS A 629 -11.75 -24.22 28.59
N GLY A 630 -12.31 -25.34 28.17
CA GLY A 630 -12.82 -26.43 29.02
C GLY A 630 -14.27 -26.30 29.47
N ASP A 631 -15.00 -25.25 29.07
CA ASP A 631 -16.44 -25.08 29.33
C ASP A 631 -17.14 -24.71 28.02
N ALA A 632 -17.33 -25.72 27.17
CA ALA A 632 -17.91 -25.61 25.83
C ALA A 632 -18.95 -26.72 25.61
N VAL A 633 -19.90 -26.48 24.72
CA VAL A 633 -20.85 -27.50 24.24
C VAL A 633 -20.18 -28.44 23.26
N ASP A 634 -19.30 -27.92 22.41
CA ASP A 634 -18.59 -28.67 21.39
C ASP A 634 -17.10 -28.33 21.40
N GLY A 635 -16.25 -29.30 21.72
CA GLY A 635 -14.79 -29.12 21.69
C GLY A 635 -14.22 -28.57 22.99
N GLU A 636 -13.25 -27.66 22.86
CA GLU A 636 -12.52 -27.09 23.98
C GLU A 636 -12.92 -25.64 24.31
N TYR A 637 -13.43 -24.86 23.36
CA TYR A 637 -13.56 -23.41 23.50
C TYR A 637 -15.02 -22.93 23.40
N ALA A 638 -15.38 -21.98 24.27
CA ALA A 638 -16.61 -21.18 24.16
C ALA A 638 -16.27 -19.70 24.21
N VAL A 639 -17.12 -18.83 23.66
CA VAL A 639 -16.94 -17.38 23.78
C VAL A 639 -17.68 -16.84 24.99
N ARG A 640 -17.02 -16.03 25.80
CA ARG A 640 -17.59 -15.30 26.93
C ARG A 640 -18.01 -13.90 26.51
N SER A 641 -19.27 -13.60 26.73
CA SER A 641 -19.88 -12.27 26.65
C SER A 641 -20.14 -11.74 28.08
N GLY A 642 -19.73 -10.49 28.36
CA GLY A 642 -20.26 -9.75 29.51
C GLY A 642 -19.33 -9.42 30.70
N TRP A 643 -18.04 -9.13 30.45
CA TRP A 643 -17.08 -8.76 31.51
C TRP A 643 -17.09 -7.29 31.95
N TRP A 644 -18.05 -6.49 31.51
CA TRP A 644 -17.95 -5.03 31.58
C TRP A 644 -18.94 -4.43 32.61
N GLU A 645 -18.51 -3.40 33.34
CA GLU A 645 -19.35 -2.52 34.18
C GLU A 645 -20.33 -1.66 33.35
N SER A 646 -20.32 -1.80 32.02
CA SER A 646 -21.25 -1.14 31.12
C SER A 646 -22.60 -1.87 31.05
N TRP A 647 -23.64 -1.09 30.78
CA TRP A 647 -25.04 -1.50 30.86
C TRP A 647 -25.50 -2.33 29.65
N GLU A 648 -24.68 -2.43 28.59
CA GLU A 648 -24.99 -3.16 27.36
C GLU A 648 -23.80 -3.97 26.85
N ASN A 649 -23.89 -5.30 26.97
CA ASN A 649 -22.86 -6.22 26.46
C ASN A 649 -23.42 -6.91 25.22
N ARG A 650 -22.93 -6.53 24.03
CA ARG A 650 -23.39 -7.05 22.74
C ARG A 650 -22.26 -7.75 21.98
N THR A 651 -22.45 -9.02 21.67
CA THR A 651 -21.55 -9.80 20.81
C THR A 651 -22.16 -9.86 19.42
N PHE A 652 -21.39 -9.55 18.38
CA PHE A 652 -21.82 -9.54 16.99
C PHE A 652 -21.22 -10.70 16.20
N PHE A 653 -22.01 -11.16 15.24
CA PHE A 653 -21.76 -12.29 14.39
C PHE A 653 -21.99 -11.77 12.98
N GLN A 654 -20.90 -11.48 12.26
CA GLN A 654 -21.07 -11.00 10.89
C GLN A 654 -21.43 -12.19 10.01
N VAL A 655 -22.55 -12.06 9.32
CA VAL A 655 -22.95 -13.04 8.30
C VAL A 655 -22.74 -12.41 6.94
N GLY A 656 -22.32 -13.23 5.98
CA GLY A 656 -22.17 -12.82 4.59
C GLY A 656 -23.49 -12.31 3.99
N LYS A 657 -23.47 -11.94 2.71
CA LYS A 657 -24.69 -11.54 1.99
C LYS A 657 -25.75 -12.64 2.06
N GLN A 658 -26.96 -12.26 2.48
CA GLN A 658 -28.12 -13.15 2.54
C GLN A 658 -29.20 -12.72 1.55
N ASP A 659 -29.94 -13.71 1.05
CA ASP A 659 -31.01 -13.58 0.07
C ASP A 659 -32.36 -13.41 0.77
N PHE A 660 -32.99 -12.25 0.61
CA PHE A 660 -34.24 -11.92 1.31
C PHE A 660 -35.45 -12.72 0.82
N SER A 661 -35.32 -13.40 -0.32
CA SER A 661 -36.33 -14.36 -0.77
C SER A 661 -36.31 -15.66 0.04
N LYS A 662 -35.44 -15.78 1.06
CA LYS A 662 -35.32 -16.95 1.93
C LYS A 662 -35.63 -16.57 3.38
N ASP A 663 -36.23 -17.52 4.09
CA ASP A 663 -36.32 -17.43 5.54
C ASP A 663 -35.08 -18.05 6.16
N TYR A 664 -34.75 -17.59 7.35
CA TYR A 664 -33.57 -18.04 8.07
C TYR A 664 -33.91 -18.39 9.50
N VAL A 665 -33.03 -19.16 10.13
CA VAL A 665 -33.11 -19.48 11.55
C VAL A 665 -31.74 -19.32 12.15
N PHE A 666 -31.65 -18.47 13.17
CA PHE A 666 -30.46 -18.36 14.00
C PHE A 666 -30.67 -19.20 15.26
N SER A 667 -29.67 -20.00 15.64
CA SER A 667 -29.66 -20.70 16.91
C SER A 667 -28.29 -20.65 17.55
N ILE A 668 -28.24 -20.74 18.87
CA ILE A 668 -26.99 -20.65 19.63
C ILE A 668 -27.17 -21.35 20.97
N TYR A 669 -26.11 -21.99 21.46
CA TYR A 669 -26.09 -22.49 22.83
C TYR A 669 -25.59 -21.39 23.75
N LEU A 670 -26.28 -21.17 24.86
CA LEU A 670 -25.89 -20.19 25.87
C LEU A 670 -25.92 -20.83 27.26
N LYS A 671 -25.00 -20.38 28.11
CA LYS A 671 -24.91 -20.67 29.54
C LYS A 671 -24.53 -19.39 30.28
N ALA A 672 -25.12 -19.12 31.43
CA ALA A 672 -24.80 -17.97 32.25
C ALA A 672 -24.16 -18.37 33.58
N ASP A 673 -23.51 -17.42 34.25
CA ASP A 673 -22.98 -17.61 35.61
C ASP A 673 -24.06 -17.67 36.70
N ARG A 674 -25.30 -17.31 36.39
CA ARG A 674 -26.45 -17.36 37.30
C ARG A 674 -27.76 -17.66 36.58
N LEU A 675 -28.77 -18.04 37.36
CA LEU A 675 -30.11 -18.28 36.84
C LEU A 675 -30.79 -16.97 36.42
N ASN A 676 -31.73 -17.09 35.50
CA ASN A 676 -32.65 -16.03 35.08
C ASN A 676 -31.99 -14.78 34.48
N VAL A 677 -30.90 -14.94 33.75
CA VAL A 677 -30.24 -13.83 33.05
C VAL A 677 -31.06 -13.40 31.83
N PRO A 678 -31.60 -12.16 31.79
CA PRO A 678 -32.32 -11.66 30.64
C PRO A 678 -31.38 -11.39 29.47
N PHE A 679 -31.72 -11.93 28.31
CA PHE A 679 -30.89 -11.84 27.11
C PHE A 679 -31.76 -11.58 25.87
N THR A 680 -31.21 -10.96 24.84
CA THR A 680 -31.91 -10.73 23.58
C THR A 680 -31.08 -11.22 22.41
N LEU A 681 -31.68 -12.04 21.54
CA LEU A 681 -31.12 -12.43 20.25
C LEU A 681 -31.61 -11.43 19.19
N TYR A 682 -30.73 -10.99 18.29
CA TYR A 682 -31.05 -10.08 17.19
C TYR A 682 -30.59 -10.64 15.86
N PHE A 683 -31.35 -10.33 14.81
CA PHE A 683 -30.96 -10.43 13.41
C PHE A 683 -31.30 -9.08 12.76
N GLU A 684 -30.28 -8.33 12.36
CA GLU A 684 -30.42 -6.95 11.89
C GLU A 684 -29.43 -6.61 10.78
N LYS A 685 -29.72 -5.57 9.99
CA LYS A 685 -28.76 -5.03 9.01
C LYS A 685 -27.73 -4.18 9.77
N PRO A 686 -26.41 -4.29 9.50
CA PRO A 686 -25.42 -3.45 10.13
C PRO A 686 -25.70 -1.97 9.81
N SER A 687 -25.64 -1.12 10.83
CA SER A 687 -25.69 0.33 10.64
C SER A 687 -24.37 0.78 10.01
N VAL A 688 -24.41 1.19 8.74
CA VAL A 688 -23.28 1.91 8.15
C VAL A 688 -23.28 3.31 8.78
N GLN A 689 -22.21 3.68 9.49
CA GLN A 689 -21.99 5.02 10.08
C GLN A 689 -22.87 5.43 11.27
N GLY A 690 -23.34 4.50 12.12
CA GLY A 690 -24.01 4.87 13.38
C GLY A 690 -25.41 5.48 13.24
N HIS A 691 -25.88 5.73 12.02
CA HIS A 691 -27.27 6.05 11.72
C HIS A 691 -28.01 4.76 11.39
N ARG A 692 -28.93 4.34 12.27
CA ARG A 692 -29.89 3.29 11.93
C ARG A 692 -30.72 3.77 10.75
N ALA A 693 -30.65 3.07 9.62
CA ALA A 693 -31.63 3.25 8.55
C ALA A 693 -33.03 2.97 9.16
N PRO A 694 -33.95 3.95 9.20
CA PRO A 694 -35.22 3.86 9.93
C PRO A 694 -36.13 2.71 9.51
N GLU A 695 -35.85 2.07 8.38
CA GLU A 695 -36.79 1.19 7.67
C GLU A 695 -36.36 -0.27 7.63
N THR A 696 -35.26 -0.66 8.27
CA THR A 696 -34.79 -2.05 8.18
C THR A 696 -35.41 -2.94 9.27
N PRO A 697 -36.08 -4.05 8.93
CA PRO A 697 -36.64 -4.93 9.93
C PRO A 697 -35.55 -5.58 10.77
N THR A 698 -35.58 -5.29 12.06
CA THR A 698 -34.87 -6.05 13.09
C THR A 698 -35.78 -7.19 13.53
N VAL A 699 -35.32 -8.44 13.45
CA VAL A 699 -35.99 -9.56 14.13
C VAL A 699 -35.27 -9.76 15.45
N SER A 700 -36.01 -9.82 16.55
CA SER A 700 -35.42 -10.03 17.87
C SER A 700 -36.27 -10.94 18.73
N LYS A 701 -35.64 -11.63 19.69
CA LYS A 701 -36.31 -12.48 20.66
C LYS A 701 -35.66 -12.34 22.02
N LYS A 702 -36.45 -11.94 23.01
CA LYS A 702 -36.06 -11.97 24.42
C LYS A 702 -36.08 -13.41 24.92
N ILE A 703 -35.03 -13.80 25.63
CA ILE A 703 -34.86 -15.12 26.24
C ILE A 703 -34.35 -14.96 27.67
N VAL A 704 -34.38 -16.06 28.41
CA VAL A 704 -33.86 -16.13 29.78
C VAL A 704 -32.82 -17.25 29.82
N VAL A 705 -31.58 -16.90 30.16
CA VAL A 705 -30.43 -17.82 30.19
C VAL A 705 -30.17 -18.29 31.62
N GLY A 706 -29.91 -19.58 31.79
CA GLY A 706 -29.61 -20.22 33.08
C GLY A 706 -28.17 -20.74 33.15
N THR A 707 -27.86 -21.48 34.21
CA THR A 707 -26.50 -21.99 34.49
C THR A 707 -26.12 -23.24 33.69
N GLU A 708 -27.06 -23.81 32.95
CA GLU A 708 -26.83 -24.98 32.10
C GLU A 708 -26.81 -24.56 30.63
N TRP A 709 -25.99 -25.26 29.85
CA TRP A 709 -25.97 -25.10 28.40
C TRP A 709 -27.33 -25.45 27.81
N LYS A 710 -27.93 -24.47 27.14
CA LYS A 710 -29.22 -24.64 26.46
C LYS A 710 -29.18 -23.98 25.10
N ARG A 711 -29.81 -24.64 24.12
CA ARG A 711 -29.99 -24.09 22.78
C ARG A 711 -31.16 -23.11 22.74
N TYR A 712 -30.92 -21.94 22.18
CA TYR A 712 -31.93 -20.91 21.92
C TYR A 712 -32.07 -20.71 20.41
N VAL A 713 -33.28 -20.37 19.97
CA VAL A 713 -33.66 -20.32 18.55
C VAL A 713 -34.43 -19.04 18.24
N LEU A 714 -34.04 -18.37 17.17
CA LEU A 714 -34.61 -17.16 16.59
C LEU A 714 -34.99 -17.45 15.12
N PRO A 715 -36.27 -17.75 14.83
CA PRO A 715 -36.78 -17.79 13.46
C PRO A 715 -36.78 -16.38 12.85
N VAL A 716 -36.41 -16.27 11.58
CA VAL A 716 -36.24 -15.02 10.83
C VAL A 716 -37.03 -15.12 9.51
N PRO A 717 -38.35 -14.84 9.54
CA PRO A 717 -39.20 -14.89 8.34
C PRO A 717 -39.00 -13.62 7.50
N LEU A 718 -37.99 -13.62 6.61
CA LEU A 718 -37.72 -12.47 5.76
C LEU A 718 -38.66 -12.39 4.56
N LYS A 719 -39.14 -13.53 4.04
CA LYS A 719 -40.06 -13.57 2.89
C LYS A 719 -41.33 -12.77 3.12
N GLU A 720 -41.89 -12.89 4.32
CA GLU A 720 -43.14 -12.24 4.71
C GLU A 720 -43.00 -10.72 4.81
N LYS A 721 -41.77 -10.19 4.84
CA LYS A 721 -41.51 -8.75 4.94
C LYS A 721 -41.43 -8.04 3.59
N GLY A 722 -41.63 -8.76 2.48
CA GLY A 722 -41.70 -8.18 1.13
C GLY A 722 -40.38 -7.58 0.64
N LEU A 723 -39.26 -7.98 1.24
CA LEU A 723 -37.94 -7.48 0.90
C LEU A 723 -37.31 -8.34 -0.19
N THR A 724 -36.63 -7.68 -1.14
CA THR A 724 -35.97 -8.34 -2.28
C THR A 724 -34.51 -7.88 -2.37
N GLY A 725 -33.62 -8.79 -2.77
CA GLY A 725 -32.19 -8.49 -2.99
C GLY A 725 -31.26 -9.19 -2.00
N GLU A 726 -29.98 -8.82 -2.05
CA GLU A 726 -28.93 -9.32 -1.16
C GLU A 726 -28.47 -8.21 -0.20
N HIS A 727 -28.46 -8.48 1.11
CA HIS A 727 -27.86 -7.56 2.07
C HIS A 727 -27.00 -8.30 3.10
N ILE A 728 -26.03 -7.57 3.66
CA ILE A 728 -25.23 -8.02 4.80
C ILE A 728 -26.12 -7.93 6.04
N PHE A 729 -26.09 -8.97 6.86
CA PHE A 729 -26.72 -8.97 8.17
C PHE A 729 -25.69 -9.15 9.27
N GLN A 730 -26.10 -8.81 10.48
CA GLN A 730 -25.42 -9.19 11.69
C GLN A 730 -26.44 -9.89 12.59
N VAL A 731 -25.99 -11.01 13.14
CA VAL A 731 -26.64 -11.61 14.30
C VAL A 731 -25.96 -11.02 15.52
N SER A 732 -26.70 -10.79 16.59
CA SER A 732 -26.07 -10.39 17.84
C SER A 732 -26.82 -10.92 19.04
N VAL A 733 -26.09 -11.02 20.14
CA VAL A 733 -26.67 -11.40 21.41
C VAL A 733 -26.33 -10.34 22.46
N GLN A 734 -27.32 -9.96 23.26
CA GLN A 734 -27.19 -8.87 24.24
C GLN A 734 -27.67 -9.29 25.62
N ALA A 735 -26.80 -9.17 26.62
CA ALA A 735 -27.19 -9.22 28.03
C ALA A 735 -27.81 -7.91 28.47
N ASN A 736 -28.90 -7.98 29.23
CA ASN A 736 -29.43 -6.84 29.95
C ASN A 736 -28.85 -6.83 31.38
N GLY A 737 -27.77 -6.06 31.57
CA GLY A 737 -27.06 -5.93 32.85
C GLY A 737 -25.73 -6.69 32.93
N VAL A 738 -25.07 -6.59 34.10
CA VAL A 738 -23.75 -7.19 34.36
C VAL A 738 -23.89 -8.68 34.67
N CYS A 739 -23.42 -9.55 33.77
CA CYS A 739 -23.39 -11.01 33.93
C CYS A 739 -22.40 -11.66 32.95
N ASN A 740 -21.85 -12.81 33.30
CA ASN A 740 -21.08 -13.63 32.38
C ASN A 740 -21.99 -14.60 31.64
N VAL A 741 -22.00 -14.53 30.32
CA VAL A 741 -22.70 -15.48 29.44
C VAL A 741 -21.69 -16.13 28.53
N LEU A 742 -21.58 -17.45 28.57
CA LEU A 742 -20.88 -18.24 27.57
C LEU A 742 -21.82 -18.53 26.41
N ALA A 743 -21.28 -18.48 25.21
CA ALA A 743 -21.96 -18.82 23.97
C ALA A 743 -21.12 -19.82 23.19
N ASP A 744 -21.78 -20.76 22.52
CA ASP A 744 -21.16 -21.81 21.72
C ASP A 744 -22.12 -22.34 20.63
N CYS A 745 -21.60 -23.07 19.66
CA CYS A 745 -22.36 -23.80 18.65
C CYS A 745 -23.40 -22.94 17.91
N ALA A 746 -23.02 -21.74 17.47
CA ALA A 746 -23.94 -20.83 16.80
C ALA A 746 -24.21 -21.27 15.35
N GLN A 747 -25.48 -21.31 14.95
CA GLN A 747 -25.89 -21.65 13.59
C GLN A 747 -26.80 -20.60 12.98
N LEU A 748 -26.53 -20.23 11.73
CA LEU A 748 -27.49 -19.54 10.86
C LEU A 748 -27.77 -20.44 9.67
N GLU A 749 -29.02 -20.85 9.48
CA GLU A 749 -29.40 -21.79 8.42
C GLU A 749 -30.58 -21.24 7.61
N VAL A 750 -30.73 -21.72 6.37
CA VAL A 750 -31.93 -21.46 5.56
C VAL A 750 -33.10 -22.29 6.10
N GLY A 751 -34.25 -21.65 6.31
CA GLY A 751 -35.46 -22.24 6.89
C GLY A 751 -35.80 -21.63 8.25
N LEU A 752 -36.93 -22.04 8.85
CA LEU A 752 -37.40 -21.50 10.14
C LEU A 752 -37.13 -22.43 11.34
N GLN A 753 -36.57 -23.61 11.10
CA GLN A 753 -36.26 -24.62 12.11
C GLN A 753 -34.81 -25.03 12.00
N PRO A 754 -34.05 -25.01 13.11
CA PRO A 754 -32.63 -25.29 13.04
C PRO A 754 -32.39 -26.79 13.08
N THR A 755 -31.33 -27.26 12.42
CA THR A 755 -30.93 -28.68 12.45
C THR A 755 -30.04 -28.97 13.66
N PRO A 756 -29.79 -30.24 14.06
CA PRO A 756 -28.79 -30.55 15.08
C PRO A 756 -27.45 -29.88 14.77
N PHE A 757 -26.77 -29.37 15.80
CA PHE A 757 -25.46 -28.74 15.60
C PHE A 757 -24.49 -29.77 15.03
N LYS A 758 -23.85 -29.40 13.93
CA LYS A 758 -22.75 -30.15 13.34
C LYS A 758 -21.57 -29.20 13.26
N ARG A 759 -20.45 -29.59 13.87
CA ARG A 759 -19.20 -28.86 13.73
C ARG A 759 -18.82 -28.88 12.26
N ASP A 760 -18.81 -27.70 11.66
CA ASP A 760 -18.21 -27.53 10.35
C ASP A 760 -16.72 -27.38 10.56
N THR A 761 -15.92 -28.07 9.75
CA THR A 761 -14.49 -27.87 9.75
C THR A 761 -14.15 -26.68 8.85
N TYR A 762 -14.20 -25.46 9.37
CA TYR A 762 -13.51 -24.31 8.80
C TYR A 762 -12.00 -24.49 9.04
N ARG A 763 -11.35 -25.28 8.17
CA ARG A 763 -9.88 -25.35 8.16
C ARG A 763 -9.30 -24.03 7.65
N ALA A 764 -9.19 -23.03 8.52
CA ALA A 764 -8.12 -22.06 8.33
C ALA A 764 -6.80 -22.84 8.29
N THR A 765 -5.90 -22.50 7.36
CA THR A 765 -4.60 -23.15 7.27
C THR A 765 -3.95 -23.13 8.66
N PRO A 766 -3.61 -24.29 9.26
CA PRO A 766 -3.09 -24.33 10.61
C PRO A 766 -1.92 -23.37 10.73
N ILE A 767 -1.91 -22.54 11.79
CA ILE A 767 -0.72 -21.76 12.12
C ILE A 767 0.42 -22.77 12.30
N ASP A 768 1.54 -22.52 11.63
CA ASP A 768 2.72 -23.35 11.82
C ASP A 768 3.09 -23.37 13.31
N LYS A 769 3.39 -24.57 13.85
CA LYS A 769 3.62 -24.79 15.28
C LYS A 769 4.71 -23.88 15.84
N GLU A 770 5.63 -23.42 14.98
CA GLU A 770 6.69 -22.45 15.32
C GLU A 770 6.14 -21.12 15.87
N TYR A 771 4.91 -20.72 15.53
CA TYR A 771 4.32 -19.44 15.97
C TYR A 771 3.34 -19.56 17.13
N LEU A 772 2.97 -20.79 17.54
CA LEU A 772 2.13 -20.96 18.72
C LEU A 772 2.94 -20.55 19.97
N PRO A 773 2.37 -19.76 20.88
CA PRO A 773 3.00 -19.53 22.16
C PRO A 773 3.17 -20.89 22.87
N THR A 774 4.35 -21.13 23.44
CA THR A 774 4.54 -22.27 24.34
C THR A 774 3.53 -22.12 25.47
N PRO A 775 2.73 -23.15 25.82
CA PRO A 775 1.85 -23.06 26.98
C PRO A 775 2.68 -22.63 28.21
N PRO A 776 2.16 -21.71 29.04
CA PRO A 776 2.83 -21.31 30.27
C PRO A 776 3.06 -22.49 31.23
#